data_AF-A0A7V3T3Y6-F1
#
_entry.id   AF-A0A7V3T3Y6-F1
#
_cell.length_a   1.000
_cell.length_b   1.000
_cell.length_c   1.000
_cell.angle_alpha   90.00
_cell.angle_beta   90.00
_cell.angle_gamma   90.00
#
_symmetry.space_group_name_H-M   'P 1'
#
loop_
_entity.id
_entity.type
_entity.pdbx_description
1 polymer ?
#
loop_
_entity_poly.entity_id
_entity_poly.type
_entity_poly.pdbx_seq_one_letter_code
_entity_poly.pdbx_strand_id
1 'polypeptide(L)'
;MKSRVTHWAAALAVGAGLAASGWGQVPMSIGTYVQTFDSLAASGNANPWTDNVTLPGWYATRSLQGAVTNYRASPGTDTAGSLYSFGTTNSSERALGSIASSTAGNLAYALYFTNDTGAAQSDITITYTAEQWRNGGNTAPQQLYFDYQVSPTLPVLDAQPGGPGTSWNPFPALDFTSPTVGATATNLNGNDPTNRVTFANVVLTGVTVQPGEILVLRWLDLNDPGNDHGLAIDDLTVVFPGVMPPPPTAPTIIAQPQSRTNNAGTAAIFSVTAEGTEPLSYQWRRDGVPLAAGGNVVGAQNPTLTLNNVLKADEGSFDVIITNIAGAVTSQVATLTVIDPAINTQPTSRTNVPGDYAVLSVGAAGTGTLRYQWWKDGQQLAGATASSLRITNVTPADAGNYCVVVTNALGAMTSSVATLTVMATPAVRFAHWDFNDTSDPSTTNSPPITFGTGSATVMGGTYGAYVSGTPTDPGSLMSSNWGWNTSGYPPQGTANKTAGAQFNVSTVGYTNIFITWQERHSSTASRYVRFQYSLNGTDFVDGNSYLVPADSVFVQFTANLSEVAGAADNPNFAFRIVSEWGSTATGSGADVYLPTYSGTSYSSAGTIRFDMVNVFGDPLVPPCPPVQSFRIELEDFDNDPLTLPTPKITWAPANYVLVESDDLTKPLAQWTVVAGATSPYRPTVQPGSQRFYALRCP
;
A
#
# COMPACT_ATOMS: atom_id res chain seq x y z
N MET A 1 -25.30 19.49 -45.40
CA MET A 1 -24.57 20.52 -44.63
C MET A 1 -24.20 19.95 -43.25
N LYS A 2 -23.33 20.64 -42.49
CA LYS A 2 -22.96 20.51 -41.05
C LYS A 2 -23.85 19.55 -40.19
N SER A 3 -23.34 18.72 -39.26
CA SER A 3 -22.06 18.75 -38.50
C SER A 3 -21.62 17.39 -37.90
N ARG A 4 -20.39 17.36 -37.38
CA ARG A 4 -19.70 16.40 -36.47
C ARG A 4 -20.56 16.04 -35.20
N VAL A 5 -20.37 15.00 -34.35
CA VAL A 5 -19.33 13.95 -34.05
C VAL A 5 -19.97 12.88 -33.08
N THR A 6 -19.53 11.66 -32.66
CA THR A 6 -18.24 10.92 -32.52
C THR A 6 -18.46 9.37 -32.31
N HIS A 7 -17.36 8.58 -32.25
CA HIS A 7 -17.08 7.35 -31.43
C HIS A 7 -17.94 6.06 -31.50
N TRP A 8 -17.27 4.92 -31.81
CA TRP A 8 -17.15 3.64 -31.06
C TRP A 8 -15.76 3.05 -31.48
N ALA A 9 -14.78 2.80 -30.59
CA ALA A 9 -14.55 1.61 -29.73
C ALA A 9 -14.25 0.31 -30.53
N ALA A 10 -13.23 -0.52 -30.24
CA ALA A 10 -12.11 -0.53 -29.25
C ALA A 10 -10.90 -1.32 -29.88
N ALA A 11 -9.80 -1.77 -29.24
CA ALA A 11 -9.35 -1.90 -27.84
C ALA A 11 -7.79 -1.84 -27.72
N LEU A 12 -7.15 -2.61 -26.82
CA LEU A 12 -5.69 -2.63 -26.53
C LEU A 12 -4.95 -3.90 -27.01
N ALA A 13 -3.69 -3.73 -27.43
CA ALA A 13 -2.58 -4.68 -27.24
C ALA A 13 -1.23 -3.91 -27.31
N VAL A 14 -0.16 -4.41 -26.68
CA VAL A 14 1.15 -3.71 -26.57
C VAL A 14 2.28 -4.57 -27.13
N GLY A 15 3.21 -3.94 -27.85
CA GLY A 15 4.46 -4.55 -28.36
C GLY A 15 4.67 -4.28 -29.85
N ALA A 16 5.84 -3.85 -30.34
CA ALA A 16 7.09 -3.47 -29.67
C ALA A 16 7.54 -2.07 -30.12
N GLY A 17 8.40 -1.42 -29.33
CA GLY A 17 8.81 -0.04 -29.61
C GLY A 17 9.84 0.07 -30.73
N LEU A 18 9.69 1.11 -31.55
CA LEU A 18 10.84 1.79 -32.15
C LEU A 18 11.18 2.99 -31.27
N ALA A 19 12.22 2.87 -30.46
CA ALA A 19 12.87 4.03 -29.87
C ALA A 19 13.46 4.88 -31.01
N ALA A 20 13.49 6.21 -30.86
CA ALA A 20 14.29 7.07 -31.72
C ALA A 20 15.78 6.73 -31.45
N SER A 21 16.38 5.94 -32.35
CA SER A 21 17.61 5.21 -32.03
C SER A 21 18.87 6.03 -32.24
N GLY A 22 19.52 6.43 -31.14
CA GLY A 22 20.98 6.31 -31.00
C GLY A 22 21.87 7.51 -31.32
N TRP A 23 21.39 8.55 -31.99
CA TRP A 23 22.22 9.72 -32.37
C TRP A 23 22.26 10.75 -31.23
N GLY A 24 23.40 10.91 -30.56
CA GLY A 24 23.58 11.83 -29.43
C GLY A 24 24.14 13.15 -29.91
N GLN A 25 23.24 14.03 -30.33
CA GLN A 25 23.58 15.37 -30.79
C GLN A 25 24.09 16.22 -29.61
N VAL A 26 25.06 17.09 -29.87
CA VAL A 26 25.57 18.03 -28.87
C VAL A 26 24.62 19.23 -28.77
N PRO A 27 24.06 19.57 -27.59
CA PRO A 27 23.20 20.75 -27.44
C PRO A 27 24.02 22.04 -27.60
N MET A 28 23.52 23.02 -28.35
CA MET A 28 24.17 24.33 -28.52
C MET A 28 24.17 25.16 -27.22
N SER A 29 23.28 24.87 -26.27
CA SER A 29 23.23 25.54 -24.96
C SER A 29 24.51 25.44 -24.12
N ILE A 30 25.44 24.53 -24.46
CA ILE A 30 26.78 24.48 -23.83
C ILE A 30 27.65 25.70 -24.16
N GLY A 31 27.34 26.44 -25.23
CA GLY A 31 28.05 27.66 -25.65
C GLY A 31 29.42 27.46 -26.27
N THR A 32 30.20 26.48 -25.80
CA THR A 32 31.48 26.11 -26.40
C THR A 32 31.69 24.61 -26.32
N TYR A 33 31.86 23.99 -27.48
CA TYR A 33 32.33 22.61 -27.63
C TYR A 33 33.84 22.61 -27.84
N VAL A 34 34.54 21.64 -27.25
CA VAL A 34 36.00 21.42 -27.42
C VAL A 34 36.28 19.93 -27.62
N GLN A 35 37.19 19.61 -28.52
CA GLN A 35 37.64 18.25 -28.81
C GLN A 35 39.10 18.22 -29.30
N THR A 36 39.98 17.63 -28.49
CA THR A 36 41.42 17.40 -28.80
C THR A 36 41.71 15.96 -29.23
N PHE A 37 40.68 15.09 -29.30
CA PHE A 37 40.73 13.67 -29.69
C PHE A 37 41.78 12.76 -29.00
N ASP A 38 42.56 13.23 -28.02
CA ASP A 38 43.56 12.48 -27.22
C ASP A 38 43.02 11.19 -26.58
N SER A 39 41.71 11.10 -26.41
CA SER A 39 41.00 9.92 -25.90
C SER A 39 40.96 8.76 -26.90
N LEU A 40 41.34 8.97 -28.17
CA LEU A 40 41.43 7.95 -29.20
C LEU A 40 42.63 7.00 -28.98
N ALA A 41 42.46 5.75 -29.43
CA ALA A 41 43.40 4.68 -29.15
C ALA A 41 44.80 4.95 -29.72
N ALA A 42 45.84 4.60 -28.94
CA ALA A 42 47.24 4.80 -29.32
C ALA A 42 47.81 3.78 -30.34
N SER A 43 47.08 2.69 -30.62
CA SER A 43 47.51 1.64 -31.53
C SER A 43 46.31 0.77 -31.96
N GLY A 44 46.47 -0.02 -33.02
CA GLY A 44 45.47 -1.01 -33.46
C GLY A 44 44.77 -0.66 -34.78
N ASN A 45 44.38 -1.69 -35.52
CA ASN A 45 43.91 -1.57 -36.91
C ASN A 45 42.38 -1.76 -37.07
N ALA A 46 41.67 -1.93 -35.96
CA ALA A 46 40.23 -2.15 -35.88
C ALA A 46 39.71 -1.66 -34.51
N ASN A 47 39.99 -0.40 -34.19
CA ASN A 47 39.47 0.24 -32.99
C ASN A 47 38.00 0.63 -33.23
N PRO A 48 37.07 0.33 -32.32
CA PRO A 48 35.64 0.53 -32.57
C PRO A 48 35.30 2.02 -32.69
N TRP A 49 34.65 2.39 -33.78
CA TRP A 49 34.05 3.71 -33.98
C TRP A 49 32.59 3.65 -33.50
N THR A 50 32.39 3.62 -32.17
CA THR A 50 31.06 3.71 -31.55
C THR A 50 30.73 5.17 -31.27
N ASP A 51 30.25 5.80 -32.34
CA ASP A 51 29.79 7.16 -32.64
C ASP A 51 28.92 7.94 -31.62
N ASN A 52 28.87 7.52 -30.36
CA ASN A 52 28.16 8.25 -29.31
C ASN A 52 28.64 8.00 -27.86
N VAL A 53 29.65 7.15 -27.66
CA VAL A 53 30.09 6.73 -26.30
C VAL A 53 31.43 7.35 -25.90
N THR A 54 32.36 7.47 -26.85
CA THR A 54 33.69 8.08 -26.65
C THR A 54 33.77 9.49 -27.22
N LEU A 55 33.08 9.74 -28.34
CA LEU A 55 33.00 11.02 -29.03
C LEU A 55 31.51 11.34 -29.28
N PRO A 56 30.81 12.00 -28.34
CA PRO A 56 29.40 12.35 -28.52
C PRO A 56 29.24 13.30 -29.70
N GLY A 57 28.22 13.02 -30.53
CA GLY A 57 27.90 13.79 -31.74
C GLY A 57 28.76 13.49 -32.98
N TRP A 58 29.78 12.61 -32.89
CA TRP A 58 30.71 12.34 -33.98
C TRP A 58 30.36 11.08 -34.77
N TYR A 59 30.13 11.26 -36.07
CA TYR A 59 29.78 10.20 -37.01
C TYR A 59 30.76 10.17 -38.18
N ALA A 60 30.91 9.03 -38.84
CA ALA A 60 31.73 8.90 -40.03
C ALA A 60 31.14 7.91 -41.04
N THR A 61 31.36 8.15 -42.33
CA THR A 61 30.78 7.37 -43.44
C THR A 61 31.80 7.18 -44.56
N ARG A 62 31.59 6.16 -45.39
CA ARG A 62 32.40 5.84 -46.57
C ARG A 62 31.51 5.76 -47.81
N SER A 63 32.01 6.29 -48.92
CA SER A 63 31.31 6.28 -50.20
C SER A 63 30.90 4.86 -50.61
N LEU A 64 29.62 4.68 -50.95
CA LEU A 64 29.01 3.39 -51.37
C LEU A 64 29.06 2.24 -50.33
N GLN A 65 29.65 2.44 -49.15
CA GLN A 65 29.78 1.41 -48.10
C GLN A 65 29.04 1.78 -46.81
N GLY A 66 28.71 3.06 -46.61
CA GLY A 66 27.94 3.55 -45.46
C GLY A 66 28.80 3.81 -44.22
N ALA A 67 28.19 3.71 -43.03
CA ALA A 67 28.79 4.12 -41.77
C ALA A 67 30.13 3.42 -41.47
N VAL A 68 31.11 4.19 -41.01
CA VAL A 68 32.39 3.69 -40.51
C VAL A 68 32.15 3.03 -39.14
N THR A 69 32.46 1.75 -39.02
CA THR A 69 32.35 1.02 -37.74
C THR A 69 33.68 0.91 -36.99
N ASN A 70 34.81 1.19 -37.65
CA ASN A 70 36.15 1.04 -37.10
C ASN A 70 37.14 2.08 -37.66
N TYR A 71 38.06 2.52 -36.81
CA TYR A 71 39.21 3.35 -37.19
C TYR A 71 40.54 2.64 -36.91
N ARG A 72 41.63 3.21 -37.44
CA ARG A 72 43.01 2.75 -37.26
C ARG A 72 43.83 3.75 -36.47
N ALA A 73 44.78 3.31 -35.65
CA ALA A 73 45.70 4.21 -34.96
C ALA A 73 47.12 4.06 -35.51
N SER A 74 47.69 5.14 -36.06
CA SER A 74 48.90 5.07 -36.89
C SER A 74 49.71 6.37 -36.92
N PRO A 75 51.06 6.33 -36.89
CA PRO A 75 51.93 7.50 -37.07
C PRO A 75 52.14 7.84 -38.56
N GLY A 76 51.06 7.80 -39.36
CA GLY A 76 51.12 8.11 -40.80
C GLY A 76 51.86 7.09 -41.67
N THR A 77 52.16 5.89 -41.17
CA THR A 77 52.89 4.84 -41.89
C THR A 77 52.01 3.83 -42.63
N ASP A 78 50.69 3.87 -42.40
CA ASP A 78 49.72 3.02 -43.11
C ASP A 78 49.34 3.65 -44.46
N THR A 79 48.88 2.83 -45.41
CA THR A 79 48.42 3.25 -46.74
C THR A 79 46.98 2.83 -47.03
N ALA A 80 46.33 2.11 -46.11
CA ALA A 80 44.98 1.61 -46.28
C ALA A 80 43.92 2.73 -46.21
N GLY A 81 42.94 2.69 -47.11
CA GLY A 81 41.82 3.63 -47.11
C GLY A 81 40.99 3.50 -45.83
N SER A 82 41.04 4.48 -44.93
CA SER A 82 40.38 4.42 -43.63
C SER A 82 40.24 5.76 -42.93
N LEU A 83 39.31 5.81 -41.98
CA LEU A 83 39.36 6.75 -40.85
C LEU A 83 40.52 6.35 -39.91
N TYR A 84 41.21 7.34 -39.38
CA TYR A 84 42.40 7.22 -38.53
C TYR A 84 42.28 8.08 -37.26
N SER A 85 42.88 7.58 -36.19
CA SER A 85 43.49 8.41 -35.16
C SER A 85 44.98 8.49 -35.51
N PHE A 86 45.46 9.68 -35.84
CA PHE A 86 46.87 9.90 -36.12
C PHE A 86 47.60 10.40 -34.88
N GLY A 87 48.88 10.07 -34.74
CA GLY A 87 49.71 10.48 -33.62
C GLY A 87 51.07 9.79 -33.65
N THR A 88 52.11 10.45 -33.13
CA THR A 88 53.45 9.84 -33.05
C THR A 88 53.49 8.71 -32.02
N THR A 89 54.34 7.71 -32.30
CA THR A 89 54.47 6.51 -31.46
C THR A 89 54.82 6.87 -30.01
N ASN A 90 53.95 6.49 -29.08
CA ASN A 90 54.00 6.81 -27.64
C ASN A 90 53.68 8.27 -27.22
N SER A 91 53.26 9.15 -28.13
CA SER A 91 52.60 10.41 -27.73
C SER A 91 51.22 10.12 -27.13
N SER A 92 50.70 11.01 -26.27
CA SER A 92 49.27 11.06 -25.92
C SER A 92 48.44 11.77 -26.98
N GLU A 93 49.02 12.76 -27.68
CA GLU A 93 48.31 13.64 -28.62
C GLU A 93 47.71 12.90 -29.80
N ARG A 94 46.47 13.20 -30.19
CA ARG A 94 45.82 12.55 -31.35
C ARG A 94 45.02 13.51 -32.20
N ALA A 95 45.25 13.46 -33.50
CA ALA A 95 44.36 14.07 -34.49
C ALA A 95 43.35 13.03 -35.04
N LEU A 96 42.10 13.43 -35.30
CA LEU A 96 41.12 12.63 -36.05
C LEU A 96 41.28 12.90 -37.54
N GLY A 97 41.47 11.86 -38.36
CA GLY A 97 41.72 12.06 -39.78
C GLY A 97 41.40 10.85 -40.65
N SER A 98 41.88 10.90 -41.89
CA SER A 98 41.62 9.87 -42.90
C SER A 98 42.76 9.73 -43.92
N ILE A 99 42.67 8.64 -44.69
CA ILE A 99 43.29 8.47 -46.00
C ILE A 99 42.18 7.92 -46.90
N ALA A 100 41.71 8.63 -47.93
CA ALA A 100 40.58 8.22 -48.77
C ALA A 100 40.83 7.06 -49.76
N SER A 101 41.96 6.34 -49.64
CA SER A 101 42.56 5.67 -50.78
C SER A 101 41.81 4.51 -51.42
N SER A 102 41.81 4.53 -52.76
CA SER A 102 41.55 3.44 -53.69
C SER A 102 40.17 2.78 -53.56
N THR A 103 40.06 1.70 -52.76
CA THR A 103 38.85 0.87 -52.61
C THR A 103 37.94 1.30 -51.46
N ALA A 104 38.35 2.27 -50.63
CA ALA A 104 37.48 2.85 -49.61
C ALA A 104 36.50 3.90 -50.17
N GLY A 105 36.88 4.57 -51.26
CA GLY A 105 36.19 5.78 -51.74
C GLY A 105 36.33 6.95 -50.78
N ASN A 106 35.70 8.08 -51.10
CA ASN A 106 35.75 9.28 -50.25
C ASN A 106 35.27 8.92 -48.82
N LEU A 107 35.91 9.55 -47.85
CA LEU A 107 35.64 9.40 -46.42
C LEU A 107 35.13 10.74 -45.88
N ALA A 108 34.09 10.71 -45.06
CA ALA A 108 33.66 11.89 -44.34
C ALA A 108 33.45 11.59 -42.86
N TYR A 109 33.80 12.55 -42.02
CA TYR A 109 33.54 12.55 -40.59
C TYR A 109 32.92 13.90 -40.19
N ALA A 110 31.94 13.85 -39.29
CA ALA A 110 31.03 14.96 -39.05
C ALA A 110 30.57 15.03 -37.60
N LEU A 111 30.28 16.26 -37.15
CA LEU A 111 29.85 16.58 -35.80
C LEU A 111 28.45 17.22 -35.82
N TYR A 112 27.54 16.66 -35.02
CA TYR A 112 26.12 17.02 -34.99
C TYR A 112 25.79 17.87 -33.76
N PHE A 113 25.26 19.07 -33.98
CA PHE A 113 24.76 19.98 -32.95
C PHE A 113 23.26 20.22 -33.10
N THR A 114 22.51 20.22 -31.99
CA THR A 114 21.08 20.58 -31.98
C THR A 114 20.90 21.93 -31.30
N ASN A 115 20.18 22.84 -31.95
CA ASN A 115 19.79 24.09 -31.31
C ASN A 115 18.64 23.86 -30.33
N ASP A 116 18.99 23.47 -29.10
CA ASP A 116 18.11 23.40 -27.94
C ASP A 116 17.86 24.77 -27.29
N THR A 117 18.53 25.83 -27.75
CA THR A 117 18.32 27.18 -27.24
C THR A 117 17.01 27.76 -27.78
N GLY A 118 16.32 28.57 -26.96
CA GLY A 118 15.06 29.21 -27.34
C GLY A 118 15.18 30.35 -28.36
N ALA A 119 16.33 30.49 -29.03
CA ALA A 119 16.64 31.55 -29.98
C ALA A 119 17.37 30.98 -31.22
N ALA A 120 17.36 31.71 -32.33
CA ALA A 120 18.14 31.34 -33.50
C ALA A 120 19.64 31.55 -33.25
N GLN A 121 20.46 30.57 -33.62
CA GLN A 121 21.92 30.62 -33.48
C GLN A 121 22.55 31.03 -34.82
N SER A 122 23.31 32.14 -34.82
CA SER A 122 24.09 32.67 -35.95
C SER A 122 25.56 32.85 -35.54
N ASP A 123 26.42 33.35 -36.43
CA ASP A 123 27.80 33.76 -36.14
C ASP A 123 28.66 32.70 -35.41
N ILE A 124 28.33 31.43 -35.65
CA ILE A 124 28.94 30.26 -35.02
C ILE A 124 30.41 30.23 -35.41
N THR A 125 31.29 30.24 -34.41
CA THR A 125 32.73 30.46 -34.61
C THR A 125 33.49 29.15 -34.44
N ILE A 126 34.31 28.80 -35.41
CA ILE A 126 35.05 27.53 -35.47
C ILE A 126 36.56 27.81 -35.42
N THR A 127 37.27 27.06 -34.58
CA THR A 127 38.73 27.02 -34.51
C THR A 127 39.16 25.56 -34.56
N TYR A 128 40.16 25.20 -35.36
CA TYR A 128 40.83 23.89 -35.29
C TYR A 128 42.21 23.91 -35.96
N THR A 129 43.06 22.96 -35.58
CA THR A 129 44.36 22.71 -36.21
C THR A 129 44.20 21.58 -37.23
N ALA A 130 44.45 21.86 -38.52
CA ALA A 130 44.43 20.85 -39.58
C ALA A 130 45.84 20.32 -39.82
N GLU A 131 46.03 19.00 -39.90
CA GLU A 131 47.37 18.38 -39.91
C GLU A 131 47.57 17.37 -41.04
N GLN A 132 48.77 17.34 -41.62
CA GLN A 132 49.21 16.32 -42.57
C GLN A 132 50.15 15.30 -41.92
N TRP A 133 49.66 14.08 -41.77
CA TRP A 133 50.36 12.95 -41.16
C TRP A 133 51.07 12.03 -42.17
N ARG A 134 50.75 12.13 -43.46
CA ARG A 134 51.40 11.35 -44.52
C ARG A 134 51.43 12.11 -45.84
N ASN A 135 52.59 12.14 -46.49
CA ASN A 135 52.69 12.36 -47.92
C ASN A 135 52.44 11.01 -48.60
N GLY A 136 51.42 10.95 -49.47
CA GLY A 136 50.98 9.71 -50.10
C GLY A 136 51.91 9.19 -51.20
N GLY A 137 52.81 10.04 -51.69
CA GLY A 137 53.48 9.85 -52.97
C GLY A 137 52.79 10.59 -54.12
N ASN A 138 51.85 11.50 -53.84
CA ASN A 138 51.19 12.34 -54.84
C ASN A 138 51.96 13.66 -55.04
N THR A 139 52.08 14.10 -56.28
CA THR A 139 52.66 15.42 -56.62
C THR A 139 51.62 16.54 -56.65
N ALA A 140 50.33 16.22 -56.64
CA ALA A 140 49.26 17.18 -56.43
C ALA A 140 49.03 17.41 -54.92
N PRO A 141 48.69 18.65 -54.48
CA PRO A 141 48.17 18.88 -53.14
C PRO A 141 46.81 18.19 -52.98
N GLN A 142 46.62 17.51 -51.84
CA GLN A 142 45.33 16.92 -51.46
C GLN A 142 44.54 17.89 -50.59
N GLN A 143 43.21 17.78 -50.62
CA GLN A 143 42.32 18.66 -49.85
C GLN A 143 41.36 17.87 -48.96
N LEU A 144 41.27 18.30 -47.70
CA LEU A 144 40.22 17.94 -46.76
C LEU A 144 39.20 19.09 -46.76
N TYR A 145 38.09 18.88 -47.46
CA TYR A 145 37.04 19.88 -47.65
C TYR A 145 36.19 20.04 -46.40
N PHE A 146 35.66 21.24 -46.18
CA PHE A 146 34.71 21.52 -45.12
C PHE A 146 33.34 21.93 -45.66
N ASP A 147 32.32 21.14 -45.31
CA ASP A 147 30.92 21.41 -45.63
C ASP A 147 30.08 21.53 -44.36
N TYR A 148 28.91 22.19 -44.47
CA TYR A 148 27.89 22.14 -43.44
C TYR A 148 26.49 21.87 -44.00
N GLN A 149 25.59 21.43 -43.11
CA GLN A 149 24.15 21.36 -43.38
C GLN A 149 23.36 21.83 -42.15
N VAL A 150 22.29 22.59 -42.37
CA VAL A 150 21.24 22.85 -41.38
C VAL A 150 20.00 22.06 -41.79
N SER A 151 19.35 21.39 -40.83
CA SER A 151 18.21 20.51 -41.11
C SER A 151 17.25 20.38 -39.92
N PRO A 152 15.92 20.38 -40.12
CA PRO A 152 14.93 20.12 -39.05
C PRO A 152 14.81 18.64 -38.67
N THR A 153 15.53 17.75 -39.34
CA THR A 153 15.63 16.31 -39.04
C THR A 153 17.08 15.84 -39.16
N LEU A 154 17.43 14.71 -38.54
CA LEU A 154 18.77 14.11 -38.66
C LEU A 154 19.17 13.97 -40.14
N PRO A 155 20.22 14.66 -40.62
CA PRO A 155 20.64 14.56 -42.01
C PRO A 155 21.35 13.23 -42.29
N VAL A 156 21.22 12.78 -43.55
CA VAL A 156 21.85 11.56 -44.05
C VAL A 156 23.35 11.79 -44.26
N LEU A 157 24.18 10.98 -43.61
CA LEU A 157 25.63 11.07 -43.72
C LEU A 157 26.16 10.29 -44.93
N ASP A 158 26.36 11.01 -46.04
CA ASP A 158 27.05 10.54 -47.25
C ASP A 158 28.43 11.20 -47.38
N ALA A 159 29.39 10.51 -47.99
CA ALA A 159 30.71 11.02 -48.37
C ALA A 159 30.82 11.35 -49.88
N GLN A 160 29.76 11.15 -50.66
CA GLN A 160 29.68 11.67 -52.02
C GLN A 160 29.30 13.17 -52.03
N PRO A 161 30.07 14.04 -52.71
CA PRO A 161 29.63 15.38 -53.07
C PRO A 161 28.33 15.31 -53.88
N GLY A 162 27.26 15.94 -53.39
CA GLY A 162 25.95 15.93 -54.06
C GLY A 162 25.27 14.55 -54.13
N GLY A 163 25.55 13.66 -53.18
CA GLY A 163 24.91 12.34 -53.07
C GLY A 163 23.37 12.39 -53.05
N PRO A 164 22.69 11.34 -53.53
CA PRO A 164 21.27 11.38 -53.92
C PRO A 164 20.34 11.75 -52.77
N GLY A 165 19.91 13.02 -52.75
CA GLY A 165 18.96 13.57 -51.77
C GLY A 165 19.57 14.46 -50.68
N THR A 166 20.86 14.79 -50.72
CA THR A 166 21.50 15.70 -49.75
C THR A 166 22.08 16.96 -50.41
N SER A 167 21.83 18.11 -49.78
CA SER A 167 22.38 19.42 -50.18
C SER A 167 23.35 19.92 -49.12
N TRP A 168 24.59 19.45 -49.20
CA TRP A 168 25.71 19.97 -48.42
C TRP A 168 26.13 21.34 -48.96
N ASN A 169 26.55 22.23 -48.06
CA ASN A 169 26.94 23.59 -48.37
C ASN A 169 28.47 23.71 -48.13
N PRO A 170 29.29 23.80 -49.19
CA PRO A 170 30.73 23.98 -49.03
C PRO A 170 31.04 25.32 -48.36
N PHE A 171 32.03 25.34 -47.48
CA PHE A 171 32.51 26.56 -46.82
C PHE A 171 34.04 26.64 -46.86
N PRO A 172 34.63 27.02 -48.03
CA PRO A 172 36.07 26.90 -48.29
C PRO A 172 37.02 27.73 -47.42
N ALA A 173 36.49 28.58 -46.52
CA ALA A 173 37.30 29.25 -45.51
C ALA A 173 37.85 28.29 -44.44
N LEU A 174 37.41 27.02 -44.45
CA LEU A 174 37.90 25.92 -43.62
C LEU A 174 38.44 24.73 -44.44
N ASP A 175 38.65 24.87 -45.76
CA ASP A 175 39.26 23.81 -46.56
C ASP A 175 40.77 23.69 -46.26
N PHE A 176 41.22 22.53 -45.77
CA PHE A 176 42.64 22.28 -45.55
C PHE A 176 43.31 21.71 -46.80
N THR A 177 44.40 22.32 -47.24
CA THR A 177 45.22 21.85 -48.37
C THR A 177 46.58 21.37 -47.87
N SER A 178 46.99 20.16 -48.25
CA SER A 178 48.16 19.48 -47.70
C SER A 178 49.48 20.25 -47.96
N PRO A 179 50.24 20.66 -46.93
CA PRO A 179 51.47 21.45 -47.11
C PRO A 179 52.61 20.75 -47.87
N THR A 180 52.69 19.42 -47.78
CA THR A 180 53.77 18.61 -48.37
C THR A 180 53.26 17.69 -49.48
N VAL A 181 53.90 17.76 -50.65
CA VAL A 181 53.66 16.91 -51.83
C VAL A 181 54.98 16.30 -52.32
N GLY A 182 54.91 15.19 -53.07
CA GLY A 182 56.08 14.63 -53.76
C GLY A 182 55.87 13.19 -54.25
N ALA A 183 56.60 12.79 -55.29
CA ALA A 183 56.47 11.48 -55.95
C ALA A 183 57.03 10.27 -55.15
N THR A 184 57.12 10.36 -53.82
CA THR A 184 57.59 9.28 -52.95
C THR A 184 56.88 9.40 -51.60
N ALA A 185 56.23 8.32 -51.18
CA ALA A 185 55.45 8.31 -49.94
C ALA A 185 56.37 8.42 -48.71
N THR A 186 56.02 9.30 -47.78
CA THR A 186 56.71 9.47 -46.49
C THR A 186 55.70 9.70 -45.38
N ASN A 187 55.97 9.13 -44.21
CA ASN A 187 55.25 9.50 -42.99
C ASN A 187 55.71 10.89 -42.53
N LEU A 188 54.79 11.66 -41.97
CA LEU A 188 55.01 13.00 -41.46
C LEU A 188 54.56 13.07 -39.99
N ASN A 189 55.08 14.04 -39.26
CA ASN A 189 54.59 14.39 -37.93
C ASN A 189 53.58 15.54 -38.09
N GLY A 190 52.29 15.30 -37.79
CA GLY A 190 51.27 16.33 -37.95
C GLY A 190 51.54 17.55 -37.06
N ASN A 191 51.93 17.32 -35.80
CA ASN A 191 52.27 18.35 -34.83
C ASN A 191 53.45 19.26 -35.23
N ASP A 192 54.20 18.93 -36.30
CA ASP A 192 55.25 19.80 -36.82
C ASP A 192 54.64 21.04 -37.52
N PRO A 193 55.03 22.27 -37.15
CA PRO A 193 54.54 23.49 -37.79
C PRO A 193 54.69 23.55 -39.32
N THR A 194 55.52 22.73 -39.97
CA THR A 194 55.55 22.65 -41.45
C THR A 194 54.38 21.88 -42.06
N ASN A 195 53.71 21.04 -41.28
CA ASN A 195 52.73 20.05 -41.76
C ASN A 195 51.29 20.40 -41.37
N ARG A 196 51.07 21.52 -40.67
CA ARG A 196 49.76 21.91 -40.13
C ARG A 196 49.38 23.37 -40.32
N VAL A 197 48.08 23.63 -40.30
CA VAL A 197 47.47 24.96 -40.45
C VAL A 197 46.37 25.12 -39.39
N THR A 198 46.49 26.11 -38.51
CA THR A 198 45.45 26.44 -37.53
C THR A 198 44.47 27.46 -38.11
N PHE A 199 43.22 27.04 -38.29
CA PHE A 199 42.10 27.92 -38.57
C PHE A 199 41.63 28.51 -37.25
N ALA A 200 41.71 29.84 -37.08
CA ALA A 200 41.45 30.51 -35.81
C ALA A 200 40.26 31.47 -35.89
N ASN A 201 39.23 31.20 -35.11
CA ASN A 201 38.00 32.01 -34.97
C ASN A 201 37.31 32.32 -36.30
N VAL A 202 37.18 31.31 -37.17
CA VAL A 202 36.48 31.44 -38.45
C VAL A 202 34.97 31.40 -38.21
N VAL A 203 34.30 32.52 -38.47
CA VAL A 203 32.84 32.63 -38.34
C VAL A 203 32.17 31.94 -39.52
N LEU A 204 31.20 31.06 -39.26
CA LEU A 204 30.40 30.36 -40.27
C LEU A 204 29.33 31.31 -40.87
N THR A 205 29.80 32.28 -41.66
CA THR A 205 29.00 33.43 -42.12
C THR A 205 27.78 33.02 -42.95
N GLY A 206 26.63 33.66 -42.68
CA GLY A 206 25.39 33.42 -43.43
C GLY A 206 24.59 32.20 -42.97
N VAL A 207 25.09 31.44 -41.99
CA VAL A 207 24.35 30.35 -41.36
C VAL A 207 23.48 30.89 -40.22
N THR A 208 22.27 30.35 -40.12
CA THR A 208 21.37 30.57 -38.98
C THR A 208 20.60 29.28 -38.72
N VAL A 209 20.63 28.82 -37.47
CA VAL A 209 20.02 27.55 -37.04
C VAL A 209 18.85 27.90 -36.12
N GLN A 210 17.62 27.55 -36.49
CA GLN A 210 16.43 27.86 -35.70
C GLN A 210 16.29 26.90 -34.50
N PRO A 211 15.54 27.26 -33.45
CA PRO A 211 15.25 26.36 -32.33
C PRO A 211 14.65 25.03 -32.82
N GLY A 212 15.25 23.91 -32.40
CA GLY A 212 14.91 22.56 -32.83
C GLY A 212 15.57 22.08 -34.12
N GLU A 213 16.30 22.93 -34.85
CA GLU A 213 17.10 22.50 -36.00
C GLU A 213 18.47 21.93 -35.58
N ILE A 214 19.04 21.13 -36.47
CA ILE A 214 20.32 20.44 -36.32
C ILE A 214 21.31 21.06 -37.31
N LEU A 215 22.46 21.50 -36.80
CA LEU A 215 23.64 21.85 -37.59
C LEU A 215 24.57 20.65 -37.63
N VAL A 216 25.06 20.30 -38.81
CA VAL A 216 26.12 19.32 -38.98
C VAL A 216 27.30 19.96 -39.69
N LEU A 217 28.48 19.83 -39.08
CA LEU A 217 29.77 20.23 -39.64
C LEU A 217 30.45 18.95 -40.17
N ARG A 218 30.96 18.96 -41.40
CA ARG A 218 31.55 17.79 -42.07
C ARG A 218 32.92 18.12 -42.64
N TRP A 219 33.89 17.26 -42.34
CA TRP A 219 35.16 17.17 -43.05
C TRP A 219 35.10 16.02 -44.05
N LEU A 220 35.53 16.26 -45.29
CA LEU A 220 35.39 15.36 -46.42
C LEU A 220 36.73 15.20 -47.15
N ASP A 221 37.25 13.97 -47.15
CA ASP A 221 38.49 13.54 -47.80
C ASP A 221 38.12 12.78 -49.08
N LEU A 222 38.50 13.30 -50.25
CA LEU A 222 38.14 12.74 -51.56
C LEU A 222 39.17 11.71 -52.02
N ASN A 223 38.68 10.59 -52.58
CA ASN A 223 39.52 9.58 -53.24
C ASN A 223 39.88 10.07 -54.65
N ASP A 224 41.10 10.55 -54.85
CA ASP A 224 41.55 11.21 -56.09
C ASP A 224 42.42 10.28 -56.99
N PRO A 225 42.79 10.71 -58.20
CA PRO A 225 43.70 9.98 -59.08
C PRO A 225 45.17 9.92 -58.59
N GLY A 226 45.41 9.31 -57.43
CA GLY A 226 46.76 9.20 -56.85
C GLY A 226 46.90 8.18 -55.72
N ASN A 227 47.85 8.46 -54.83
CA ASN A 227 47.93 7.88 -53.49
C ASN A 227 47.62 9.00 -52.50
N ASP A 228 46.51 8.91 -51.77
CA ASP A 228 46.07 10.02 -50.93
C ASP A 228 46.98 10.28 -49.74
N HIS A 229 46.87 11.50 -49.24
CA HIS A 229 47.62 11.98 -48.08
C HIS A 229 46.91 11.55 -46.79
N GLY A 230 47.64 11.59 -45.67
CA GLY A 230 47.01 11.45 -44.35
C GLY A 230 46.63 12.83 -43.87
N LEU A 231 45.35 13.17 -43.90
CA LEU A 231 44.83 14.50 -43.53
C LEU A 231 43.95 14.37 -42.28
N ALA A 232 44.09 15.31 -41.35
CA ALA A 232 43.46 15.23 -40.04
C ALA A 232 43.07 16.61 -39.48
N ILE A 233 42.27 16.58 -38.42
CA ILE A 233 41.90 17.72 -37.59
C ILE A 233 42.23 17.43 -36.12
N ASP A 234 42.58 18.48 -35.40
CA ASP A 234 42.93 18.52 -33.99
C ASP A 234 42.49 19.86 -33.37
N ASP A 235 42.56 20.04 -32.05
CA ASP A 235 42.21 21.29 -31.33
C ASP A 235 40.82 21.88 -31.67
N LEU A 236 39.83 21.06 -32.06
CA LEU A 236 38.53 21.59 -32.51
C LEU A 236 37.80 22.30 -31.36
N THR A 237 37.50 23.57 -31.57
CA THR A 237 36.62 24.39 -30.73
C THR A 237 35.50 24.98 -31.58
N VAL A 238 34.25 24.85 -31.13
CA VAL A 238 33.07 25.44 -31.78
C VAL A 238 32.30 26.28 -30.75
N VAL A 239 32.09 27.56 -31.04
CA VAL A 239 31.46 28.55 -30.15
C VAL A 239 30.11 29.00 -30.70
N PHE A 240 29.08 28.91 -29.87
CA PHE A 240 27.71 29.35 -30.14
C PHE A 240 27.46 30.68 -29.40
N PRO A 241 27.29 31.82 -30.12
CA PRO A 241 27.14 33.11 -29.47
C PRO A 241 25.74 33.29 -28.86
N GLY A 242 25.68 34.01 -27.74
CA GLY A 242 24.40 34.36 -27.08
C GLY A 242 24.07 33.59 -25.81
N VAL A 243 24.91 32.65 -25.36
CA VAL A 243 24.80 32.02 -24.03
C VAL A 243 25.80 32.59 -23.02
N MET A 244 25.58 33.86 -22.64
CA MET A 244 25.63 34.13 -21.20
C MET A 244 24.28 33.61 -20.66
N PRO A 245 24.24 32.58 -19.80
CA PRO A 245 22.98 32.22 -19.15
C PRO A 245 22.43 33.45 -18.41
N PRO A 246 21.10 33.63 -18.32
CA PRO A 246 20.54 34.74 -17.55
C PRO A 246 21.15 34.73 -16.14
N PRO A 247 21.63 35.88 -15.62
CA PRO A 247 22.38 35.90 -14.38
C PRO A 247 21.54 35.25 -13.28
N PRO A 248 22.12 34.29 -12.53
CA PRO A 248 21.32 33.34 -11.77
C PRO A 248 20.44 34.06 -10.75
N THR A 249 19.19 33.65 -10.66
CA THR A 249 18.21 34.29 -9.77
C THR A 249 18.33 33.72 -8.37
N ALA A 250 18.55 34.59 -7.38
CA ALA A 250 18.59 34.21 -5.98
C ALA A 250 17.22 33.63 -5.53
N PRO A 251 17.18 32.68 -4.57
CA PRO A 251 15.96 31.95 -4.28
C PRO A 251 14.90 32.87 -3.68
N THR A 252 13.66 32.76 -4.14
CA THR A 252 12.52 33.56 -3.70
C THR A 252 11.42 32.63 -3.21
N ILE A 253 10.98 32.79 -1.95
CA ILE A 253 9.94 31.95 -1.36
C ILE A 253 8.56 32.42 -1.80
N ILE A 254 7.86 31.58 -2.56
CA ILE A 254 6.49 31.81 -3.04
C ILE A 254 5.42 31.20 -2.12
N ALA A 255 5.78 30.23 -1.27
CA ALA A 255 4.91 29.72 -0.21
C ALA A 255 5.70 29.52 1.09
N GLN A 256 5.31 30.27 2.13
CA GLN A 256 5.93 30.24 3.46
C GLN A 256 5.43 29.04 4.29
N PRO A 257 6.29 28.43 5.13
CA PRO A 257 5.85 27.40 6.06
C PRO A 257 4.82 27.96 7.06
N GLN A 258 3.89 27.10 7.50
CA GLN A 258 2.80 27.47 8.38
C GLN A 258 2.98 26.88 9.77
N SER A 259 2.71 27.66 10.83
CA SER A 259 2.70 27.16 12.21
C SER A 259 1.72 26.00 12.37
N ARG A 260 2.03 25.08 13.29
CA ARG A 260 1.24 23.87 13.55
C ARG A 260 0.99 23.65 15.03
N THR A 261 -0.19 23.12 15.33
CA THR A 261 -0.45 22.42 16.60
C THR A 261 -0.69 20.95 16.28
N ASN A 262 0.05 20.07 16.94
CA ASN A 262 0.02 18.62 16.72
C ASN A 262 -0.23 17.90 18.06
N ASN A 263 -0.91 16.76 18.01
CA ASN A 263 -0.99 15.84 19.15
C ASN A 263 0.35 15.11 19.32
N ALA A 264 0.75 14.83 20.56
CA ALA A 264 1.90 13.99 20.83
C ALA A 264 1.78 12.62 20.11
N GLY A 265 2.90 12.10 19.61
CA GLY A 265 2.96 10.86 18.82
C GLY A 265 2.47 10.97 17.38
N THR A 266 1.97 12.12 16.92
CA THR A 266 1.63 12.34 15.49
C THR A 266 2.85 12.83 14.69
N ALA A 267 2.71 12.95 13.36
CA ALA A 267 3.73 13.58 12.52
C ALA A 267 3.39 15.07 12.27
N ALA A 268 4.37 15.96 12.46
CA ALA A 268 4.30 17.36 12.05
C ALA A 268 5.05 17.54 10.72
N ILE A 269 4.42 18.24 9.77
CA ILE A 269 4.98 18.43 8.41
C ILE A 269 4.99 19.92 8.08
N PHE A 270 6.19 20.46 7.85
CA PHE A 270 6.43 21.81 7.35
C PHE A 270 6.91 21.72 5.90
N SER A 271 6.44 22.64 5.06
CA SER A 271 6.77 22.70 3.65
C SER A 271 7.02 24.14 3.23
N VAL A 272 8.02 24.36 2.38
CA VAL A 272 8.30 25.64 1.72
C VAL A 272 8.26 25.42 0.21
N THR A 273 7.82 26.44 -0.53
CA THR A 273 7.97 26.47 -1.99
C THR A 273 8.74 27.72 -2.38
N ALA A 274 9.80 27.55 -3.18
CA ALA A 274 10.63 28.63 -3.68
C ALA A 274 10.96 28.44 -5.16
N GLU A 275 11.29 29.54 -5.81
CA GLU A 275 11.77 29.60 -7.20
C GLU A 275 13.15 30.26 -7.23
N GLY A 276 13.97 29.92 -8.23
CA GLY A 276 15.31 30.45 -8.42
C GLY A 276 16.10 29.62 -9.43
N THR A 277 17.37 29.96 -9.68
CA THR A 277 18.23 29.09 -10.48
C THR A 277 18.62 27.84 -9.69
N GLU A 278 18.32 26.65 -10.22
CA GLU A 278 18.70 25.36 -9.66
C GLU A 278 20.24 25.14 -9.70
N PRO A 279 20.84 24.33 -8.80
CA PRO A 279 20.18 23.58 -7.73
C PRO A 279 19.88 24.43 -6.49
N LEU A 280 18.63 24.37 -6.01
CA LEU A 280 18.20 24.94 -4.73
C LEU A 280 18.60 23.99 -3.58
N SER A 281 19.47 24.47 -2.69
CA SER A 281 19.88 23.76 -1.47
C SER A 281 19.09 24.25 -0.27
N TYR A 282 18.50 23.35 0.52
CA TYR A 282 17.67 23.67 1.67
C TYR A 282 18.38 23.29 2.97
N GLN A 283 18.19 24.05 4.04
CA GLN A 283 18.60 23.69 5.39
C GLN A 283 17.59 24.22 6.41
N TRP A 284 16.79 23.31 6.96
CA TRP A 284 15.86 23.62 8.05
C TRP A 284 16.60 23.85 9.36
N ARG A 285 16.04 24.70 10.21
CA ARG A 285 16.55 25.02 11.55
C ARG A 285 15.44 24.92 12.59
N ARG A 286 15.81 24.64 13.84
CA ARG A 286 14.94 24.80 15.02
C ARG A 286 15.62 25.78 15.97
N ASP A 287 14.90 26.81 16.36
CA ASP A 287 15.36 27.91 17.23
C ASP A 287 16.70 28.53 16.76
N GLY A 288 16.83 28.66 15.43
CA GLY A 288 18.03 29.18 14.75
C GLY A 288 19.17 28.17 14.54
N VAL A 289 19.10 26.97 15.12
CA VAL A 289 20.12 25.92 15.00
C VAL A 289 19.79 24.96 13.85
N PRO A 290 20.72 24.69 12.91
CA PRO A 290 20.51 23.73 11.81
C PRO A 290 20.11 22.34 12.29
N LEU A 291 19.09 21.76 11.66
CA LEU A 291 18.65 20.38 11.90
C LEU A 291 19.45 19.40 11.05
N ALA A 292 19.96 18.35 11.69
CA ALA A 292 20.44 17.15 10.99
C ALA A 292 19.27 16.18 10.74
N ALA A 293 19.36 15.39 9.67
CA ALA A 293 18.44 14.27 9.47
C ALA A 293 18.82 13.10 10.41
N GLY A 294 17.80 12.43 10.97
CA GLY A 294 17.99 11.32 11.92
C GLY A 294 17.03 11.39 13.11
N GLY A 295 16.88 10.28 13.84
CA GLY A 295 15.90 10.17 14.92
C GLY A 295 14.48 10.33 14.39
N ASN A 296 13.76 11.34 14.88
CA ASN A 296 12.44 11.73 14.37
C ASN A 296 12.48 12.66 13.14
N VAL A 297 13.64 13.25 12.82
CA VAL A 297 13.79 14.30 11.79
C VAL A 297 14.05 13.70 10.41
N VAL A 298 13.16 14.00 9.45
CA VAL A 298 13.26 13.58 8.04
C VAL A 298 13.12 14.81 7.14
N GLY A 299 13.95 14.91 6.10
CA GLY A 299 13.85 16.00 5.12
C GLY A 299 14.43 17.34 5.56
N ALA A 300 15.32 17.37 6.56
CA ALA A 300 15.97 18.60 7.05
C ALA A 300 16.77 19.39 5.99
N GLN A 301 17.04 18.79 4.83
CA GLN A 301 17.71 19.42 3.68
C GLN A 301 16.85 19.38 2.39
N ASN A 302 15.53 19.23 2.54
CA ASN A 302 14.56 19.13 1.46
C ASN A 302 13.52 20.28 1.55
N PRO A 303 12.70 20.53 0.51
CA PRO A 303 11.56 21.48 0.59
C PRO A 303 10.52 21.15 1.67
N THR A 304 10.49 19.91 2.14
CA THR A 304 9.55 19.42 3.17
C THR A 304 10.30 18.78 4.33
N LEU A 305 10.08 19.31 5.53
CA LEU A 305 10.54 18.77 6.81
C LEU A 305 9.40 17.99 7.47
N THR A 306 9.66 16.73 7.81
CA THR A 306 8.75 15.89 8.60
C THR A 306 9.40 15.53 9.94
N LEU A 307 8.69 15.80 11.03
CA LEU A 307 9.02 15.34 12.38
C LEU A 307 8.04 14.24 12.75
N ASN A 308 8.53 13.01 12.89
CA ASN A 308 7.70 11.83 13.19
C ASN A 308 7.56 11.62 14.70
N ASN A 309 6.38 11.19 15.17
CA ASN A 309 6.15 10.91 16.60
C ASN A 309 6.56 12.09 17.51
N VAL A 310 6.04 13.29 17.23
CA VAL A 310 6.44 14.51 17.96
C VAL A 310 6.10 14.42 19.44
N LEU A 311 7.00 14.90 20.29
CA LEU A 311 6.83 15.01 21.74
C LEU A 311 7.09 16.45 22.20
N LYS A 312 6.92 16.75 23.49
CA LYS A 312 7.08 18.13 24.00
C LYS A 312 8.47 18.73 23.74
N ALA A 313 9.50 17.90 23.65
CA ALA A 313 10.87 18.32 23.31
C ALA A 313 11.07 18.66 21.82
N ASP A 314 10.04 18.51 20.98
CA ASP A 314 10.07 18.89 19.56
C ASP A 314 9.45 20.26 19.28
N GLU A 315 8.77 20.88 20.25
CA GLU A 315 8.32 22.26 20.16
C GLU A 315 9.49 23.21 19.87
N GLY A 316 9.19 24.29 19.15
CA GLY A 316 10.19 25.29 18.78
C GLY A 316 9.78 26.15 17.58
N SER A 317 10.69 27.04 17.21
CA SER A 317 10.59 27.96 16.09
C SER A 317 11.33 27.38 14.89
N PHE A 318 10.62 27.03 13.82
CA PHE A 318 11.20 26.44 12.62
C PHE A 318 11.28 27.46 11.49
N ASP A 319 12.44 27.52 10.84
CA ASP A 319 12.63 28.22 9.58
C ASP A 319 13.50 27.38 8.64
N VAL A 320 13.62 27.81 7.39
CA VAL A 320 14.48 27.17 6.39
C VAL A 320 15.27 28.21 5.64
N ILE A 321 16.58 27.97 5.52
CA ILE A 321 17.46 28.71 4.62
C ILE A 321 17.47 27.98 3.28
N ILE A 322 17.22 28.70 2.19
CA ILE A 322 17.29 28.19 0.82
C ILE A 322 18.39 28.95 0.09
N THR A 323 19.35 28.24 -0.50
CA THR A 323 20.58 28.79 -1.06
C THR A 323 20.81 28.26 -2.47
N ASN A 324 21.33 29.11 -3.36
CA ASN A 324 21.93 28.71 -4.64
C ASN A 324 23.18 29.56 -4.94
N ILE A 325 23.70 29.47 -6.17
CA ILE A 325 24.90 30.21 -6.61
C ILE A 325 24.74 31.74 -6.64
N ALA A 326 23.52 32.27 -6.56
CA ALA A 326 23.23 33.71 -6.60
C ALA A 326 22.95 34.33 -5.23
N GLY A 327 22.67 33.52 -4.21
CA GLY A 327 22.40 34.01 -2.86
C GLY A 327 21.58 33.03 -2.02
N ALA A 328 21.08 33.54 -0.89
CA ALA A 328 20.23 32.79 0.01
C ALA A 328 19.06 33.63 0.53
N VAL A 329 17.96 32.95 0.85
CA VAL A 329 16.77 33.50 1.52
C VAL A 329 16.46 32.66 2.74
N THR A 330 15.88 33.28 3.78
CA THR A 330 15.34 32.56 4.94
C THR A 330 13.82 32.72 4.97
N SER A 331 13.10 31.66 5.32
CA SER A 331 11.65 31.71 5.45
C SER A 331 11.19 32.60 6.62
N GLN A 332 9.90 32.90 6.64
CA GLN A 332 9.22 33.27 7.87
C GLN A 332 9.28 32.09 8.86
N VAL A 333 9.21 32.41 10.15
CA VAL A 333 9.23 31.41 11.23
C VAL A 333 7.84 30.76 11.37
N ALA A 334 7.81 29.44 11.31
CA ALA A 334 6.65 28.61 11.65
C ALA A 334 6.87 27.94 13.00
N THR A 335 5.91 28.04 13.91
CA THR A 335 6.01 27.46 15.27
C THR A 335 5.38 26.08 15.34
N LEU A 336 6.01 25.14 16.07
CA LEU A 336 5.38 23.88 16.47
C LEU A 336 4.91 23.94 17.92
N THR A 337 3.62 23.70 18.13
CA THR A 337 3.01 23.45 19.45
C THR A 337 2.63 21.97 19.53
N VAL A 338 2.91 21.31 20.66
CA VAL A 338 2.57 19.91 20.92
C VAL A 338 1.65 19.80 22.14
N ILE A 339 0.48 19.21 21.90
CA ILE A 339 -0.50 18.84 22.93
C ILE A 339 -0.04 17.49 23.52
N ASP A 340 0.31 17.49 24.82
CA ASP A 340 0.96 16.37 25.50
C ASP A 340 0.44 16.29 26.96
N PRO A 341 -0.13 15.15 27.41
CA PRO A 341 -0.35 13.92 26.67
C PRO A 341 -1.53 14.05 25.69
N ALA A 342 -1.58 13.19 24.67
CA ALA A 342 -2.64 13.15 23.67
C ALA A 342 -3.26 11.76 23.53
N ILE A 343 -4.59 11.72 23.39
CA ILE A 343 -5.35 10.52 23.07
C ILE A 343 -5.54 10.45 21.54
N ASN A 344 -4.88 9.48 20.92
CA ASN A 344 -4.82 9.27 19.47
C ASN A 344 -5.77 8.16 19.00
N THR A 345 -6.33 7.38 19.92
CA THR A 345 -7.43 6.44 19.64
C THR A 345 -8.38 6.44 20.82
N GLN A 346 -9.62 6.88 20.60
CA GLN A 346 -10.66 6.96 21.63
C GLN A 346 -11.26 5.57 21.91
N PRO A 347 -11.80 5.34 23.13
CA PRO A 347 -12.60 4.16 23.39
C PRO A 347 -13.93 4.21 22.63
N THR A 348 -14.34 3.08 22.06
CA THR A 348 -15.59 2.94 21.31
C THR A 348 -16.70 2.38 22.22
N SER A 349 -17.91 2.95 22.13
CA SER A 349 -19.11 2.38 22.76
C SER A 349 -19.37 0.94 22.29
N ARG A 350 -19.95 0.09 23.16
CA ARG A 350 -20.23 -1.31 22.86
C ARG A 350 -21.61 -1.73 23.37
N THR A 351 -22.21 -2.71 22.70
CA THR A 351 -23.35 -3.47 23.20
C THR A 351 -22.92 -4.91 23.46
N ASN A 352 -23.20 -5.43 24.65
CA ASN A 352 -22.81 -6.77 25.09
C ASN A 352 -24.01 -7.55 25.63
N VAL A 353 -23.92 -8.89 25.59
CA VAL A 353 -24.88 -9.79 26.23
C VAL A 353 -24.48 -10.02 27.69
N PRO A 354 -25.42 -10.23 28.63
CA PRO A 354 -25.09 -10.74 29.96
C PRO A 354 -24.30 -12.05 29.89
N GLY A 355 -23.19 -12.13 30.64
CA GLY A 355 -22.26 -13.26 30.65
C GLY A 355 -21.06 -13.14 29.70
N ASP A 356 -21.09 -12.24 28.72
CA ASP A 356 -19.95 -11.99 27.81
C ASP A 356 -18.76 -11.33 28.52
N TYR A 357 -17.68 -11.06 27.78
CA TYR A 357 -16.67 -10.08 28.15
C TYR A 357 -16.77 -8.81 27.29
N ALA A 358 -16.53 -7.65 27.91
CA ALA A 358 -16.39 -6.37 27.22
C ALA A 358 -14.92 -5.91 27.32
N VAL A 359 -14.43 -5.24 26.27
CA VAL A 359 -13.13 -4.55 26.29
C VAL A 359 -13.31 -3.15 25.72
N LEU A 360 -12.94 -2.15 26.52
CA LEU A 360 -12.75 -0.76 26.12
C LEU A 360 -11.25 -0.46 26.13
N SER A 361 -10.73 0.22 25.12
CA SER A 361 -9.29 0.48 24.96
C SER A 361 -9.05 1.93 24.56
N VAL A 362 -7.93 2.51 25.00
CA VAL A 362 -7.46 3.84 24.58
C VAL A 362 -6.06 3.74 24.00
N GLY A 363 -5.82 4.43 22.89
CA GLY A 363 -4.49 4.67 22.32
C GLY A 363 -4.05 6.08 22.66
N ALA A 364 -2.91 6.23 23.32
CA ALA A 364 -2.39 7.53 23.73
C ALA A 364 -0.86 7.60 23.59
N ALA A 365 -0.36 8.82 23.42
CA ALA A 365 1.06 9.14 23.35
C ALA A 365 1.36 10.43 24.13
N GLY A 366 2.61 10.61 24.54
CA GLY A 366 3.03 11.76 25.34
C GLY A 366 4.44 11.57 25.90
N THR A 367 5.00 12.62 26.47
CA THR A 367 6.35 12.62 27.00
C THR A 367 6.45 11.77 28.28
N GLY A 368 7.39 10.83 28.31
CA GLY A 368 7.66 9.98 29.47
C GLY A 368 6.58 8.92 29.73
N THR A 369 6.49 8.46 30.99
CA THR A 369 5.55 7.39 31.37
C THR A 369 4.12 7.91 31.47
N LEU A 370 3.26 7.45 30.56
CA LEU A 370 1.81 7.63 30.66
C LEU A 370 1.22 6.80 31.81
N ARG A 371 0.26 7.38 32.52
CA ARG A 371 -0.60 6.71 33.51
C ARG A 371 -2.05 6.80 33.06
N TYR A 372 -2.81 5.74 33.29
CA TYR A 372 -4.23 5.66 32.95
C TYR A 372 -5.06 5.52 34.23
N GLN A 373 -6.28 6.04 34.21
CA GLN A 373 -7.29 5.76 35.23
C GLN A 373 -8.68 5.78 34.58
N TRP A 374 -9.38 4.64 34.61
CA TRP A 374 -10.76 4.54 34.11
C TRP A 374 -11.78 5.03 35.12
N TRP A 375 -12.88 5.57 34.60
CA TRP A 375 -14.03 6.07 35.34
C TRP A 375 -15.31 5.51 34.72
N LYS A 376 -16.32 5.27 35.55
CA LYS A 376 -17.68 4.89 35.15
C LYS A 376 -18.68 5.83 35.79
N ASP A 377 -19.55 6.48 35.01
CA ASP A 377 -20.65 7.34 35.50
C ASP A 377 -20.19 8.43 36.50
N GLY A 378 -18.96 8.94 36.34
CA GLY A 378 -18.36 9.94 37.23
C GLY A 378 -17.67 9.38 38.49
N GLN A 379 -17.66 8.07 38.69
CA GLN A 379 -16.92 7.36 39.76
C GLN A 379 -15.61 6.77 39.24
N GLN A 380 -14.55 6.81 40.05
CA GLN A 380 -13.24 6.22 39.71
C GLN A 380 -13.27 4.69 39.90
N LEU A 381 -12.82 3.93 38.89
CA LEU A 381 -12.74 2.47 38.99
C LEU A 381 -11.42 2.04 39.65
N ALA A 382 -11.51 1.48 40.86
CA ALA A 382 -10.34 1.03 41.61
C ALA A 382 -9.51 -0.01 40.83
N GLY A 383 -8.20 0.17 40.79
CA GLY A 383 -7.26 -0.74 40.09
C GLY A 383 -7.24 -0.64 38.56
N ALA A 384 -8.23 0.01 37.93
CA ALA A 384 -8.35 0.14 36.47
C ALA A 384 -7.37 1.18 35.90
N THR A 385 -6.09 0.81 35.85
CA THR A 385 -4.95 1.71 35.52
C THR A 385 -4.18 1.33 34.25
N ALA A 386 -4.72 0.41 33.44
CA ALA A 386 -4.17 0.02 32.14
C ALA A 386 -4.80 0.82 30.98
N SER A 387 -4.17 0.78 29.81
CA SER A 387 -4.70 1.37 28.57
C SER A 387 -5.93 0.64 28.01
N SER A 388 -6.30 -0.51 28.58
CA SER A 388 -7.59 -1.16 28.33
C SER A 388 -8.27 -1.58 29.64
N LEU A 389 -9.60 -1.51 29.62
CA LEU A 389 -10.49 -2.01 30.65
C LEU A 389 -11.21 -3.24 30.11
N ARG A 390 -10.90 -4.42 30.67
CA ARG A 390 -11.62 -5.67 30.40
C ARG A 390 -12.60 -5.94 31.54
N ILE A 391 -13.87 -6.07 31.20
CA ILE A 391 -14.95 -6.52 32.09
C ILE A 391 -15.27 -7.96 31.69
N THR A 392 -15.22 -8.89 32.64
CA THR A 392 -15.48 -10.33 32.42
C THR A 392 -16.79 -10.73 33.08
N ASN A 393 -17.63 -11.50 32.38
CA ASN A 393 -18.98 -11.84 32.83
C ASN A 393 -19.81 -10.56 33.06
N VAL A 394 -20.02 -9.81 31.97
CA VAL A 394 -20.80 -8.57 31.93
C VAL A 394 -22.20 -8.78 32.51
N THR A 395 -22.65 -7.85 33.35
CA THR A 395 -23.96 -7.86 33.99
C THR A 395 -24.73 -6.57 33.67
N PRO A 396 -26.05 -6.50 33.86
CA PRO A 396 -26.79 -5.25 33.74
C PRO A 396 -26.28 -4.11 34.64
N ALA A 397 -25.54 -4.40 35.71
CA ALA A 397 -24.90 -3.40 36.57
C ALA A 397 -23.62 -2.79 35.95
N ASP A 398 -23.03 -3.42 34.95
CA ASP A 398 -21.89 -2.90 34.19
C ASP A 398 -22.31 -1.90 33.09
N ALA A 399 -23.60 -1.83 32.74
CA ALA A 399 -24.09 -0.82 31.81
C ALA A 399 -23.83 0.61 32.35
N GLY A 400 -23.37 1.52 31.49
CA GLY A 400 -23.07 2.91 31.87
C GLY A 400 -22.06 3.61 30.96
N ASN A 401 -21.67 4.82 31.34
CA ASN A 401 -20.77 5.68 30.57
C ASN A 401 -19.34 5.63 31.12
N TYR A 402 -18.41 5.14 30.30
CA TYR A 402 -17.01 4.97 30.65
C TYR A 402 -16.15 6.05 29.99
N CYS A 403 -15.13 6.51 30.70
CA CYS A 403 -14.04 7.30 30.13
C CYS A 403 -12.73 7.00 30.85
N VAL A 404 -11.61 7.44 30.29
CA VAL A 404 -10.28 7.25 30.85
C VAL A 404 -9.51 8.56 30.87
N VAL A 405 -8.87 8.85 31.99
CA VAL A 405 -7.95 9.97 32.15
C VAL A 405 -6.54 9.46 31.91
N VAL A 406 -5.86 10.01 30.91
CA VAL A 406 -4.45 9.74 30.59
C VAL A 406 -3.61 10.90 31.12
N THR A 407 -2.59 10.61 31.93
CA THR A 407 -1.79 11.62 32.65
C THR A 407 -0.30 11.36 32.50
N ASN A 408 0.51 12.41 32.36
CA ASN A 408 1.97 12.34 32.50
C ASN A 408 2.49 13.52 33.36
N ALA A 409 3.76 13.92 33.18
CA ALA A 409 4.36 15.03 33.93
C ALA A 409 3.98 16.44 33.42
N LEU A 410 3.34 16.54 32.25
CA LEU A 410 3.01 17.81 31.58
C LEU A 410 1.53 18.17 31.70
N GLY A 411 0.66 17.16 31.83
CA GLY A 411 -0.77 17.37 32.01
C GLY A 411 -1.58 16.08 32.05
N ALA A 412 -2.89 16.23 31.93
CA ALA A 412 -3.85 15.14 31.81
C ALA A 412 -4.86 15.43 30.70
N MET A 413 -5.32 14.38 30.02
CA MET A 413 -6.37 14.43 29.01
C MET A 413 -7.40 13.33 29.29
N THR A 414 -8.68 13.69 29.26
CA THR A 414 -9.80 12.74 29.39
C THR A 414 -10.26 12.30 28.00
N SER A 415 -10.57 11.01 27.84
CA SER A 415 -11.14 10.48 26.60
C SER A 415 -12.55 11.03 26.32
N SER A 416 -13.03 10.83 25.09
CA SER A 416 -14.48 10.84 24.87
C SER A 416 -15.15 9.74 25.69
N VAL A 417 -16.44 9.90 25.97
CA VAL A 417 -17.25 8.88 26.64
C VAL A 417 -17.52 7.72 25.68
N ALA A 418 -17.30 6.50 26.16
CA ALA A 418 -17.75 5.26 25.55
C ALA A 418 -18.87 4.66 26.41
N THR A 419 -20.05 4.45 25.83
CA THR A 419 -21.18 3.84 26.53
C THR A 419 -21.09 2.31 26.41
N LEU A 420 -21.16 1.60 27.53
CA LEU A 420 -21.41 0.17 27.56
C LEU A 420 -22.92 -0.05 27.74
N THR A 421 -23.56 -0.58 26.69
CA THR A 421 -24.94 -1.04 26.72
C THR A 421 -24.95 -2.54 27.03
N VAL A 422 -25.78 -2.97 27.97
CA VAL A 422 -26.00 -4.40 28.25
C VAL A 422 -27.43 -4.74 27.88
N MET A 423 -27.61 -5.78 27.06
CA MET A 423 -28.93 -6.12 26.54
C MET A 423 -29.80 -6.78 27.60
N ALA A 424 -31.08 -6.41 27.63
CA ALA A 424 -32.10 -7.08 28.42
C ALA A 424 -32.49 -8.41 27.73
N THR A 425 -31.64 -9.42 27.90
CA THR A 425 -31.92 -10.79 27.46
C THR A 425 -32.76 -11.55 28.49
N PRO A 426 -33.45 -12.62 28.07
CA PRO A 426 -34.03 -13.61 28.98
C PRO A 426 -32.98 -14.20 29.94
N ALA A 427 -33.45 -14.73 31.07
CA ALA A 427 -32.61 -15.01 32.23
C ALA A 427 -31.60 -16.17 32.08
N VAL A 428 -31.80 -17.09 31.13
CA VAL A 428 -30.96 -18.30 30.99
C VAL A 428 -30.49 -18.50 29.56
N ARG A 429 -29.16 -18.61 29.37
CA ARG A 429 -28.55 -19.17 28.15
C ARG A 429 -28.65 -20.70 28.22
N PHE A 430 -29.42 -21.31 27.34
CA PHE A 430 -29.68 -22.76 27.35
C PHE A 430 -29.08 -23.53 26.17
N ALA A 431 -28.63 -22.82 25.13
CA ALA A 431 -27.78 -23.38 24.08
C ALA A 431 -26.73 -22.35 23.63
N HIS A 432 -25.54 -22.83 23.25
CA HIS A 432 -24.55 -22.01 22.56
C HIS A 432 -23.63 -22.84 21.66
N TRP A 433 -23.04 -22.17 20.68
CA TRP A 433 -21.93 -22.64 19.85
C TRP A 433 -20.81 -21.61 19.98
N ASP A 434 -19.73 -22.01 20.63
CA ASP A 434 -18.49 -21.24 20.73
C ASP A 434 -17.53 -21.75 19.64
N PHE A 435 -17.13 -20.86 18.73
CA PHE A 435 -16.26 -21.19 17.62
C PHE A 435 -14.76 -20.92 17.95
N ASN A 436 -14.43 -20.55 19.19
CA ASN A 436 -13.08 -20.30 19.68
C ASN A 436 -12.56 -21.32 20.71
N ASP A 437 -13.34 -22.35 21.07
CA ASP A 437 -12.85 -23.46 21.91
C ASP A 437 -11.85 -24.35 21.14
N THR A 438 -10.88 -24.89 21.87
CA THR A 438 -9.76 -25.72 21.37
C THR A 438 -9.73 -27.12 22.00
N SER A 439 -10.79 -27.50 22.74
CA SER A 439 -10.93 -28.79 23.41
C SER A 439 -11.41 -29.92 22.46
N ASP A 440 -10.45 -30.62 21.84
CA ASP A 440 -10.59 -31.74 20.87
C ASP A 440 -11.42 -32.95 21.42
N PRO A 441 -12.13 -33.77 20.60
CA PRO A 441 -11.48 -34.75 19.71
C PRO A 441 -12.13 -35.03 18.32
N SER A 442 -11.35 -34.77 17.26
CA SER A 442 -11.21 -35.62 16.04
C SER A 442 -12.35 -35.78 14.98
N THR A 443 -11.95 -35.54 13.73
CA THR A 443 -12.51 -36.07 12.45
C THR A 443 -13.96 -35.76 12.03
N THR A 444 -14.07 -34.80 11.10
CA THR A 444 -15.18 -34.58 10.14
C THR A 444 -16.58 -34.21 10.68
N ASN A 445 -16.87 -32.90 10.65
CA ASN A 445 -18.20 -32.28 10.46
C ASN A 445 -19.14 -32.05 11.67
N SER A 446 -18.64 -31.79 12.88
CA SER A 446 -19.36 -30.94 13.86
C SER A 446 -18.50 -30.44 15.03
N PRO A 447 -18.79 -29.26 15.59
CA PRO A 447 -18.46 -28.94 16.98
C PRO A 447 -19.55 -29.49 17.92
N PRO A 448 -19.21 -30.09 19.07
CA PRO A 448 -20.20 -30.35 20.11
C PRO A 448 -20.70 -29.03 20.72
N ILE A 449 -21.96 -28.99 21.15
CA ILE A 449 -22.49 -27.89 21.96
C ILE A 449 -21.94 -28.02 23.39
N THR A 450 -21.26 -27.00 23.89
CA THR A 450 -20.62 -27.04 25.22
C THR A 450 -21.62 -26.89 26.39
N PHE A 451 -22.83 -26.35 26.13
CA PHE A 451 -24.01 -26.44 27.00
C PHE A 451 -25.31 -26.42 26.18
N GLY A 452 -26.13 -27.47 26.24
CA GLY A 452 -27.46 -27.55 25.60
C GLY A 452 -27.70 -28.80 24.72
N THR A 453 -28.89 -28.92 24.13
CA THR A 453 -29.24 -29.99 23.16
C THR A 453 -29.61 -29.41 21.79
N GLY A 454 -28.78 -29.71 20.78
CA GLY A 454 -28.93 -29.17 19.43
C GLY A 454 -27.76 -29.56 18.51
N SER A 455 -27.77 -29.06 17.28
CA SER A 455 -26.73 -29.32 16.28
C SER A 455 -26.63 -28.17 15.26
N ALA A 456 -25.45 -28.01 14.64
CA ALA A 456 -25.21 -26.99 13.62
C ALA A 456 -24.75 -27.64 12.30
N THR A 457 -25.30 -27.17 11.17
CA THR A 457 -25.11 -27.75 9.84
C THR A 457 -24.89 -26.65 8.79
N VAL A 458 -24.00 -26.88 7.83
CA VAL A 458 -23.72 -25.96 6.71
C VAL A 458 -24.68 -26.21 5.55
N MET A 459 -25.17 -25.13 4.92
CA MET A 459 -25.98 -25.15 3.70
C MET A 459 -25.21 -24.55 2.52
N GLY A 460 -25.40 -25.10 1.31
CA GLY A 460 -24.95 -24.47 0.05
C GLY A 460 -23.77 -25.15 -0.69
N GLY A 461 -23.06 -26.08 -0.05
CA GLY A 461 -22.22 -27.07 -0.74
C GLY A 461 -20.69 -26.85 -0.74
N THR A 462 -20.00 -27.97 -0.46
CA THR A 462 -18.62 -28.32 -0.84
C THR A 462 -17.44 -27.57 -0.20
N TYR A 463 -17.53 -26.26 0.09
CA TYR A 463 -16.40 -25.48 0.64
C TYR A 463 -16.76 -24.61 1.86
N GLY A 464 -17.68 -25.09 2.70
CA GLY A 464 -17.88 -24.55 4.05
C GLY A 464 -17.23 -25.48 5.07
N ALA A 465 -16.35 -24.93 5.92
CA ALA A 465 -15.62 -25.69 6.92
C ALA A 465 -15.74 -25.05 8.30
N TYR A 466 -16.07 -25.93 9.24
CA TYR A 466 -16.27 -25.66 10.65
C TYR A 466 -14.94 -26.06 11.37
N VAL A 467 -14.07 -25.08 11.73
CA VAL A 467 -12.66 -25.28 12.23
C VAL A 467 -12.18 -24.22 13.27
N SER A 468 -11.68 -24.67 14.43
CA SER A 468 -11.42 -23.94 15.71
C SER A 468 -10.55 -22.67 15.67
N GLY A 469 -11.09 -21.55 16.19
CA GLY A 469 -10.36 -20.28 16.41
C GLY A 469 -9.53 -20.26 17.70
N THR A 470 -8.97 -19.10 18.05
CA THR A 470 -8.21 -18.88 19.30
C THR A 470 -8.72 -17.64 20.06
N PRO A 471 -8.55 -17.55 21.40
CA PRO A 471 -9.16 -16.47 22.20
C PRO A 471 -8.62 -15.03 21.99
N THR A 472 -7.71 -14.80 21.04
CA THR A 472 -7.01 -13.51 20.85
C THR A 472 -6.74 -13.21 19.36
N ASP A 473 -7.77 -12.83 18.60
CA ASP A 473 -7.63 -12.36 17.21
C ASP A 473 -7.85 -10.84 17.05
N PRO A 474 -6.75 -10.07 16.95
CA PRO A 474 -6.73 -8.82 16.22
C PRO A 474 -5.69 -8.84 15.07
N GLY A 475 -5.75 -9.85 14.20
CA GLY A 475 -5.34 -9.74 12.79
C GLY A 475 -4.16 -10.57 12.29
N SER A 476 -3.95 -10.48 10.97
CA SER A 476 -2.83 -11.00 10.17
C SER A 476 -2.68 -12.53 9.99
N LEU A 477 -3.10 -12.99 8.81
CA LEU A 477 -2.51 -14.10 8.03
C LEU A 477 -2.35 -15.50 8.67
N MET A 478 -3.06 -16.47 8.09
CA MET A 478 -2.71 -17.91 8.08
C MET A 478 -2.81 -18.71 9.41
N SER A 479 -3.91 -18.60 10.17
CA SER A 479 -4.64 -19.81 10.63
C SER A 479 -6.04 -19.51 11.19
N SER A 480 -6.90 -20.54 11.08
CA SER A 480 -8.24 -20.80 11.64
C SER A 480 -9.21 -19.69 12.12
N ASN A 481 -10.44 -19.76 11.61
CA ASN A 481 -11.71 -19.28 12.19
C ASN A 481 -12.86 -19.81 11.29
N TRP A 482 -13.97 -20.30 11.84
CA TRP A 482 -15.00 -21.10 11.14
C TRP A 482 -15.76 -20.24 10.12
N GLY A 483 -16.04 -20.78 8.92
CA GLY A 483 -16.77 -20.01 7.90
C GLY A 483 -17.15 -20.77 6.63
N TRP A 484 -18.04 -20.15 5.85
CA TRP A 484 -18.45 -20.64 4.54
C TRP A 484 -18.17 -19.61 3.45
N ASN A 485 -17.89 -20.10 2.25
CA ASN A 485 -17.80 -19.30 1.03
C ASN A 485 -19.10 -19.47 0.22
N THR A 486 -19.58 -18.40 -0.40
CA THR A 486 -20.69 -18.44 -1.37
C THR A 486 -20.16 -18.96 -2.72
N SER A 487 -20.18 -20.28 -2.89
CA SER A 487 -19.53 -21.04 -3.97
C SER A 487 -20.07 -20.80 -5.39
N GLY A 488 -21.14 -20.00 -5.56
CA GLY A 488 -21.66 -19.58 -6.86
C GLY A 488 -22.81 -18.56 -6.74
N TYR A 489 -23.08 -17.85 -7.84
CA TYR A 489 -24.25 -17.00 -7.98
C TYR A 489 -25.53 -17.86 -8.15
N PRO A 490 -26.69 -17.42 -7.62
CA PRO A 490 -27.96 -18.10 -7.87
C PRO A 490 -28.33 -18.01 -9.36
N PRO A 491 -28.81 -19.10 -10.00
CA PRO A 491 -29.28 -19.05 -11.39
C PRO A 491 -30.38 -18.01 -11.60
N GLN A 492 -30.40 -17.36 -12.77
CA GLN A 492 -31.39 -16.33 -13.08
C GLN A 492 -32.82 -16.86 -12.91
N GLY A 493 -33.64 -16.14 -12.13
CA GLY A 493 -35.01 -16.55 -11.78
C GLY A 493 -35.15 -17.43 -10.53
N THR A 494 -34.06 -17.78 -9.85
CA THR A 494 -34.10 -18.45 -8.54
C THR A 494 -34.05 -17.45 -7.37
N ALA A 495 -34.30 -17.92 -6.15
CA ALA A 495 -34.27 -17.08 -4.95
C ALA A 495 -32.87 -16.51 -4.66
N ASN A 496 -32.81 -15.28 -4.15
CA ASN A 496 -31.59 -14.53 -3.85
C ASN A 496 -30.76 -15.06 -2.65
N LYS A 497 -31.00 -16.30 -2.19
CA LYS A 497 -30.42 -16.91 -0.97
C LYS A 497 -29.72 -18.22 -1.36
N THR A 498 -28.43 -18.37 -1.05
CA THR A 498 -27.62 -19.51 -1.56
C THR A 498 -26.93 -20.36 -0.50
N ALA A 499 -26.21 -19.76 0.45
CA ALA A 499 -25.41 -20.48 1.45
C ALA A 499 -25.58 -19.88 2.85
N GLY A 500 -25.29 -20.68 3.88
CA GLY A 500 -25.50 -20.27 5.27
C GLY A 500 -25.26 -21.38 6.29
N ALA A 501 -25.54 -21.07 7.55
CA ALA A 501 -25.52 -22.04 8.65
C ALA A 501 -26.92 -22.21 9.24
N GLN A 502 -27.31 -23.46 9.52
CA GLN A 502 -28.53 -23.82 10.23
C GLN A 502 -28.18 -24.40 11.60
N PHE A 503 -28.98 -24.03 12.60
CA PHE A 503 -28.86 -24.39 14.01
C PHE A 503 -30.19 -24.98 14.47
N ASN A 504 -30.19 -26.27 14.78
CA ASN A 504 -31.35 -26.98 15.34
C ASN A 504 -31.20 -27.02 16.86
N VAL A 505 -32.25 -26.65 17.62
CA VAL A 505 -32.16 -26.53 19.08
C VAL A 505 -33.53 -26.69 19.73
N SER A 506 -33.62 -27.53 20.75
CA SER A 506 -34.85 -27.67 21.54
C SER A 506 -35.07 -26.43 22.41
N THR A 507 -36.24 -25.80 22.31
CA THR A 507 -36.69 -24.73 23.22
C THR A 507 -37.65 -25.24 24.30
N VAL A 508 -37.81 -26.57 24.42
CA VAL A 508 -38.63 -27.21 25.47
C VAL A 508 -38.20 -26.75 26.86
N GLY A 509 -39.17 -26.32 27.68
CA GLY A 509 -38.94 -25.75 28.99
C GLY A 509 -38.63 -24.24 29.00
N TYR A 510 -38.57 -23.56 27.84
CA TYR A 510 -38.25 -22.14 27.74
C TYR A 510 -39.27 -21.33 26.94
N THR A 511 -39.43 -20.07 27.33
CA THR A 511 -40.20 -19.02 26.63
C THR A 511 -39.33 -17.78 26.39
N ASN A 512 -39.90 -16.73 25.80
CA ASN A 512 -39.21 -15.48 25.49
C ASN A 512 -37.93 -15.67 24.67
N ILE A 513 -37.97 -16.55 23.66
CA ILE A 513 -36.76 -17.04 22.99
C ILE A 513 -36.01 -15.88 22.30
N PHE A 514 -34.72 -15.75 22.61
CA PHE A 514 -33.87 -14.67 22.11
C PHE A 514 -32.52 -15.24 21.66
N ILE A 515 -32.13 -14.96 20.42
CA ILE A 515 -30.92 -15.48 19.79
C ILE A 515 -29.92 -14.34 19.59
N THR A 516 -28.63 -14.60 19.81
CA THR A 516 -27.55 -13.65 19.56
C THR A 516 -26.44 -14.32 18.76
N TRP A 517 -25.86 -13.64 17.77
CA TRP A 517 -24.66 -14.14 17.08
C TRP A 517 -23.66 -13.02 16.81
N GLN A 518 -22.40 -13.38 16.74
CA GLN A 518 -21.31 -12.50 16.30
C GLN A 518 -20.77 -12.99 14.95
N GLU A 519 -20.78 -12.14 13.92
CA GLU A 519 -20.26 -12.48 12.59
C GLU A 519 -19.34 -11.40 12.01
N ARG A 520 -18.43 -11.80 11.11
CA ARG A 520 -17.54 -10.89 10.35
C ARG A 520 -17.41 -11.30 8.89
N HIS A 521 -17.27 -10.30 8.01
CA HIS A 521 -17.41 -10.47 6.57
C HIS A 521 -16.19 -9.91 5.81
N SER A 522 -15.36 -10.82 5.27
CA SER A 522 -14.25 -10.45 4.38
C SER A 522 -14.68 -9.53 3.24
N SER A 523 -13.77 -8.67 2.73
CA SER A 523 -14.09 -7.59 1.77
C SER A 523 -14.89 -8.01 0.53
N THR A 524 -14.73 -9.25 0.06
CA THR A 524 -15.41 -9.84 -1.11
C THR A 524 -16.76 -10.53 -0.82
N ALA A 525 -17.12 -10.75 0.44
CA ALA A 525 -18.39 -11.38 0.83
C ALA A 525 -19.61 -10.48 0.57
N SER A 526 -20.79 -11.09 0.44
CA SER A 526 -22.05 -10.33 0.47
C SER A 526 -22.15 -9.53 1.77
N ARG A 527 -22.71 -8.32 1.70
CA ARG A 527 -22.99 -7.49 2.89
C ARG A 527 -24.35 -7.80 3.52
N TYR A 528 -25.21 -8.57 2.86
CA TYR A 528 -26.56 -8.85 3.33
C TYR A 528 -26.69 -10.30 3.79
N VAL A 529 -27.23 -10.48 4.99
CA VAL A 529 -27.68 -11.78 5.49
C VAL A 529 -29.13 -11.68 5.95
N ARG A 530 -29.85 -12.79 5.89
CA ARG A 530 -31.20 -12.91 6.46
C ARG A 530 -31.21 -13.96 7.55
N PHE A 531 -31.76 -13.58 8.70
CA PHE A 531 -32.17 -14.52 9.73
C PHE A 531 -33.47 -15.20 9.32
N GLN A 532 -33.53 -16.52 9.41
CA GLN A 532 -34.75 -17.31 9.19
C GLN A 532 -34.97 -18.26 10.37
N TYR A 533 -36.22 -18.56 10.71
CA TYR A 533 -36.57 -19.49 11.79
C TYR A 533 -37.58 -20.53 11.32
N SER A 534 -37.61 -21.68 12.00
CA SER A 534 -38.53 -22.79 11.73
C SER A 534 -39.10 -23.33 13.03
N LEU A 535 -40.39 -23.66 13.01
CA LEU A 535 -41.12 -24.23 14.15
C LEU A 535 -41.30 -25.75 14.04
N ASN A 536 -40.81 -26.36 12.95
CA ASN A 536 -40.86 -27.81 12.69
C ASN A 536 -39.52 -28.38 12.17
N GLY A 537 -38.46 -27.56 12.11
CA GLY A 537 -37.12 -27.95 11.67
C GLY A 537 -36.93 -27.99 10.15
N THR A 538 -38.00 -27.87 9.36
CA THR A 538 -37.97 -28.00 7.89
C THR A 538 -38.40 -26.73 7.16
N ASP A 539 -39.49 -26.09 7.61
CA ASP A 539 -40.09 -24.95 6.93
C ASP A 539 -39.60 -23.65 7.56
N PHE A 540 -38.85 -22.85 6.79
CA PHE A 540 -38.17 -21.65 7.29
C PHE A 540 -38.87 -20.36 6.86
N VAL A 541 -39.30 -19.59 7.86
CA VAL A 541 -39.90 -18.26 7.74
C VAL A 541 -38.80 -17.20 7.72
N ASP A 542 -38.96 -16.19 6.86
CA ASP A 542 -38.09 -15.02 6.83
C ASP A 542 -38.29 -14.13 8.07
N GLY A 543 -37.19 -13.82 8.74
CA GLY A 543 -37.09 -12.71 9.70
C GLY A 543 -36.29 -11.54 9.12
N ASN A 544 -35.71 -10.75 10.02
CA ASN A 544 -34.92 -9.56 9.69
C ASN A 544 -33.76 -9.85 8.73
N SER A 545 -33.48 -8.86 7.88
CA SER A 545 -32.27 -8.78 7.05
C SER A 545 -31.28 -7.81 7.69
N TYR A 546 -30.00 -8.18 7.71
CA TYR A 546 -28.93 -7.40 8.34
C TYR A 546 -27.89 -6.99 7.30
N LEU A 547 -27.36 -5.77 7.49
CA LEU A 547 -26.24 -5.23 6.72
C LEU A 547 -24.98 -5.32 7.57
N VAL A 548 -23.99 -6.08 7.09
CA VAL A 548 -22.72 -6.30 7.81
C VAL A 548 -21.60 -5.47 7.19
N PRO A 549 -20.88 -4.64 7.98
CA PRO A 549 -19.74 -3.84 7.51
C PRO A 549 -18.63 -4.62 6.80
N ALA A 550 -17.73 -3.88 6.13
CA ALA A 550 -16.55 -4.41 5.44
C ALA A 550 -15.28 -4.19 6.27
N ASP A 551 -15.20 -4.86 7.42
CA ASP A 551 -14.06 -4.78 8.34
C ASP A 551 -13.57 -6.18 8.80
N SER A 552 -12.53 -6.19 9.63
CA SER A 552 -11.95 -7.39 10.22
C SER A 552 -12.55 -7.74 11.60
N VAL A 553 -13.61 -7.05 12.02
CA VAL A 553 -14.15 -7.03 13.38
C VAL A 553 -15.43 -7.88 13.45
N PHE A 554 -15.65 -8.54 14.58
CA PHE A 554 -16.92 -9.23 14.83
C PHE A 554 -18.01 -8.25 15.25
N VAL A 555 -19.14 -8.28 14.53
CA VAL A 555 -20.32 -7.45 14.80
C VAL A 555 -21.40 -8.30 15.46
N GLN A 556 -21.98 -7.78 16.54
CA GLN A 556 -23.01 -8.43 17.33
C GLN A 556 -24.40 -8.19 16.73
N PHE A 557 -25.12 -9.27 16.46
CA PHE A 557 -26.51 -9.28 16.00
C PHE A 557 -27.40 -10.07 16.96
N THR A 558 -28.72 -9.86 16.83
CA THR A 558 -29.75 -10.45 17.71
C THR A 558 -31.05 -10.71 16.96
N ALA A 559 -31.79 -11.74 17.35
CA ALA A 559 -33.18 -11.94 16.94
C ALA A 559 -34.06 -12.23 18.16
N ASN A 560 -35.06 -11.39 18.40
CA ASN A 560 -36.08 -11.62 19.43
C ASN A 560 -37.25 -12.41 18.81
N LEU A 561 -37.58 -13.55 19.40
CA LEU A 561 -38.68 -14.43 18.99
C LEU A 561 -39.73 -14.62 20.11
N SER A 562 -39.71 -13.77 21.14
CA SER A 562 -40.65 -13.84 22.27
C SER A 562 -42.12 -13.73 21.86
N GLU A 563 -42.41 -13.01 20.77
CA GLU A 563 -43.76 -12.85 20.21
C GLU A 563 -44.11 -13.92 19.16
N VAL A 564 -43.18 -14.82 18.81
CA VAL A 564 -43.39 -15.85 17.79
C VAL A 564 -44.10 -17.05 18.43
N ALA A 565 -45.41 -17.12 18.20
CA ALA A 565 -46.24 -18.25 18.63
C ALA A 565 -45.66 -19.59 18.14
N GLY A 566 -45.40 -20.51 19.08
CA GLY A 566 -44.78 -21.81 18.80
C GLY A 566 -43.25 -21.83 18.74
N ALA A 567 -42.55 -20.72 19.00
CA ALA A 567 -41.10 -20.72 19.23
C ALA A 567 -40.74 -21.16 20.66
N ALA A 568 -41.60 -20.89 21.64
CA ALA A 568 -41.50 -21.40 23.00
C ALA A 568 -41.92 -22.89 23.09
N ASP A 569 -41.35 -23.60 24.06
CA ASP A 569 -41.62 -25.02 24.40
C ASP A 569 -41.49 -26.04 23.24
N ASN A 570 -40.66 -25.77 22.24
CA ASN A 570 -40.68 -26.49 20.97
C ASN A 570 -39.45 -27.41 20.77
N PRO A 571 -39.62 -28.76 20.68
CA PRO A 571 -38.51 -29.70 20.48
C PRO A 571 -37.93 -29.68 19.05
N ASN A 572 -38.65 -29.12 18.08
CA ASN A 572 -38.29 -29.10 16.66
C ASN A 572 -37.90 -27.68 16.19
N PHE A 573 -37.64 -26.74 17.11
CA PHE A 573 -37.25 -25.40 16.75
C PHE A 573 -35.87 -25.37 16.06
N ALA A 574 -35.73 -24.53 15.05
CA ALA A 574 -34.47 -24.28 14.38
C ALA A 574 -34.39 -22.85 13.87
N PHE A 575 -33.18 -22.33 13.71
CA PHE A 575 -32.93 -21.07 13.04
C PHE A 575 -31.74 -21.19 12.09
N ARG A 576 -31.61 -20.25 11.15
CA ARG A 576 -30.51 -20.23 10.20
C ARG A 576 -30.22 -18.83 9.70
N ILE A 577 -28.97 -18.60 9.32
CA ILE A 577 -28.46 -17.33 8.82
C ILE A 577 -27.97 -17.59 7.39
N VAL A 578 -28.56 -16.92 6.41
CA VAL A 578 -28.29 -17.14 4.97
C VAL A 578 -27.80 -15.86 4.30
N SER A 579 -26.82 -15.97 3.40
CA SER A 579 -26.37 -14.85 2.58
C SER A 579 -27.42 -14.46 1.53
N GLU A 580 -27.77 -13.19 1.47
CA GLU A 580 -28.59 -12.62 0.40
C GLU A 580 -27.73 -11.87 -0.62
N TRP A 581 -28.09 -11.92 -1.90
CA TRP A 581 -27.36 -11.21 -2.95
C TRP A 581 -27.94 -9.80 -3.24
N GLY A 582 -27.05 -8.85 -3.52
CA GLY A 582 -27.39 -7.48 -3.93
C GLY A 582 -27.38 -7.31 -5.46
N SER A 583 -28.03 -6.25 -5.95
CA SER A 583 -28.37 -6.03 -7.38
C SER A 583 -27.19 -5.69 -8.31
N THR A 584 -25.97 -5.74 -7.79
CA THR A 584 -24.71 -5.51 -8.52
C THR A 584 -23.85 -6.77 -8.66
N ALA A 585 -24.40 -7.95 -8.34
CA ALA A 585 -23.76 -9.23 -8.65
C ALA A 585 -23.65 -9.42 -10.18
N THR A 586 -22.44 -9.64 -10.70
CA THR A 586 -22.21 -9.75 -12.15
C THR A 586 -22.98 -10.92 -12.75
N GLY A 587 -24.00 -10.61 -13.56
CA GLY A 587 -24.94 -11.56 -14.14
C GLY A 587 -26.41 -11.35 -13.75
N SER A 588 -26.72 -10.43 -12.83
CA SER A 588 -28.08 -10.14 -12.39
C SER A 588 -28.90 -9.35 -13.43
N GLY A 589 -30.14 -9.79 -13.67
CA GLY A 589 -31.13 -9.11 -14.52
C GLY A 589 -32.56 -9.43 -14.07
N ALA A 590 -32.89 -9.12 -12.80
CA ALA A 590 -34.20 -9.31 -12.20
C ALA A 590 -34.36 -8.44 -10.93
N ASP A 591 -35.60 -8.08 -10.58
CA ASP A 591 -35.93 -7.08 -9.54
C ASP A 591 -35.88 -7.60 -8.08
N VAL A 592 -35.40 -8.83 -7.85
CA VAL A 592 -35.50 -9.55 -6.54
C VAL A 592 -34.20 -9.47 -5.72
N TYR A 593 -33.47 -8.36 -5.83
CA TYR A 593 -32.15 -8.17 -5.22
C TYR A 593 -32.10 -6.91 -4.35
N LEU A 594 -31.31 -6.93 -3.27
CA LEU A 594 -31.17 -5.79 -2.37
C LEU A 594 -30.32 -4.66 -2.99
N PRO A 595 -30.53 -3.38 -2.61
CA PRO A 595 -29.81 -2.25 -3.19
C PRO A 595 -28.28 -2.31 -3.00
N THR A 596 -27.55 -1.62 -3.88
CA THR A 596 -26.08 -1.54 -3.82
C THR A 596 -25.59 -0.72 -2.63
N TYR A 597 -24.76 -1.30 -1.77
CA TYR A 597 -23.95 -0.54 -0.82
C TYR A 597 -22.69 0.03 -1.50
N SER A 598 -22.32 1.27 -1.20
CA SER A 598 -21.18 1.93 -1.86
C SER A 598 -19.83 1.33 -1.42
N GLY A 599 -18.97 0.98 -2.39
CA GLY A 599 -17.57 0.58 -2.15
C GLY A 599 -17.30 -0.94 -2.13
N THR A 600 -18.27 -1.79 -2.49
CA THR A 600 -18.14 -3.25 -2.40
C THR A 600 -17.79 -3.91 -3.74
N SER A 601 -16.67 -4.65 -3.78
CA SER A 601 -16.29 -5.53 -4.89
C SER A 601 -16.59 -7.01 -4.56
N TYR A 602 -17.81 -7.45 -4.87
CA TYR A 602 -18.26 -8.82 -4.60
C TYR A 602 -17.54 -9.88 -5.46
N SER A 603 -17.31 -11.07 -4.92
CA SER A 603 -16.91 -12.25 -5.69
C SER A 603 -17.30 -13.56 -5.01
N SER A 604 -17.30 -14.67 -5.76
CA SER A 604 -17.52 -16.05 -5.27
C SER A 604 -16.36 -16.63 -4.44
N ALA A 605 -15.56 -15.76 -3.82
CA ALA A 605 -14.48 -16.09 -2.89
C ALA A 605 -14.65 -15.36 -1.54
N GLY A 606 -15.84 -14.82 -1.28
CA GLY A 606 -16.16 -14.09 -0.05
C GLY A 606 -16.51 -15.02 1.11
N THR A 607 -15.74 -14.92 2.20
CA THR A 607 -15.99 -15.67 3.45
C THR A 607 -16.83 -14.87 4.44
N ILE A 608 -17.83 -15.54 5.00
CA ILE A 608 -18.56 -15.14 6.23
C ILE A 608 -18.10 -16.06 7.35
N ARG A 609 -17.97 -15.53 8.58
CA ARG A 609 -17.47 -16.27 9.76
C ARG A 609 -18.26 -15.94 11.01
N PHE A 610 -18.36 -16.89 11.95
CA PHE A 610 -18.94 -16.68 13.29
C PHE A 610 -17.89 -16.75 14.40
N ASP A 611 -18.17 -16.12 15.54
CA ASP A 611 -17.41 -16.20 16.80
C ASP A 611 -18.20 -16.97 17.88
N MET A 612 -19.32 -16.40 18.32
CA MET A 612 -20.19 -17.05 19.30
C MET A 612 -21.66 -16.87 18.88
N VAL A 613 -22.43 -17.97 18.97
CA VAL A 613 -23.88 -18.01 18.75
C VAL A 613 -24.52 -18.53 20.03
N ASN A 614 -25.48 -17.80 20.58
CA ASN A 614 -26.17 -18.14 21.83
C ASN A 614 -27.69 -18.16 21.64
N VAL A 615 -28.38 -19.00 22.41
CA VAL A 615 -29.85 -18.99 22.56
C VAL A 615 -30.18 -18.82 24.04
N PHE A 616 -31.03 -17.82 24.31
CA PHE A 616 -31.53 -17.47 25.62
C PHE A 616 -33.04 -17.68 25.67
N GLY A 617 -33.55 -17.96 26.86
CA GLY A 617 -34.98 -18.01 27.15
C GLY A 617 -35.23 -17.90 28.65
N ASP A 618 -36.45 -17.52 29.00
CA ASP A 618 -36.92 -17.57 30.38
C ASP A 618 -37.49 -18.96 30.63
N PRO A 619 -37.07 -19.69 31.67
CA PRO A 619 -37.63 -21.00 32.00
C PRO A 619 -39.14 -20.92 32.26
N LEU A 620 -39.92 -21.74 31.54
CA LEU A 620 -41.39 -21.84 31.68
C LEU A 620 -41.83 -22.24 33.09
N VAL A 621 -40.96 -22.96 33.80
CA VAL A 621 -41.00 -23.18 35.24
C VAL A 621 -39.62 -22.76 35.78
N PRO A 622 -39.54 -21.95 36.85
CA PRO A 622 -38.25 -21.55 37.43
C PRO A 622 -37.38 -22.78 37.76
N PRO A 623 -36.07 -22.76 37.46
CA PRO A 623 -35.22 -23.94 37.59
C PRO A 623 -35.17 -24.38 39.05
N CYS A 624 -35.69 -25.59 39.33
CA CYS A 624 -35.82 -26.18 40.67
C CYS A 624 -34.40 -26.30 41.29
N PRO A 625 -34.01 -25.47 42.30
CA PRO A 625 -32.67 -25.50 42.88
C PRO A 625 -32.37 -26.84 43.57
N PRO A 626 -31.08 -27.18 43.82
CA PRO A 626 -30.66 -28.50 44.27
C PRO A 626 -31.40 -28.96 45.54
N VAL A 627 -31.87 -30.21 45.50
CA VAL A 627 -32.73 -30.80 46.53
C VAL A 627 -32.01 -30.86 47.88
N GLN A 628 -32.55 -30.17 48.88
CA GLN A 628 -32.21 -30.41 50.28
C GLN A 628 -32.99 -31.61 50.79
N SER A 629 -32.29 -32.70 51.10
CA SER A 629 -32.84 -33.89 51.75
C SER A 629 -32.72 -33.77 53.27
N PHE A 630 -33.79 -34.11 53.99
CA PHE A 630 -33.84 -34.01 55.45
C PHE A 630 -34.08 -35.40 56.05
N ARG A 631 -33.03 -36.00 56.64
CA ARG A 631 -33.19 -37.19 57.49
C ARG A 631 -33.76 -36.75 58.84
N ILE A 632 -34.94 -37.26 59.16
CA ILE A 632 -35.54 -37.17 60.50
C ILE A 632 -35.62 -38.58 61.03
N GLU A 633 -34.92 -38.85 62.13
CA GLU A 633 -35.14 -40.04 62.94
C GLU A 633 -35.72 -39.59 64.27
N LEU A 634 -36.77 -40.28 64.70
CA LEU A 634 -37.27 -40.22 66.05
C LEU A 634 -36.82 -41.54 66.69
N GLU A 635 -35.76 -41.46 67.48
CA GLU A 635 -35.30 -42.60 68.29
C GLU A 635 -36.39 -42.98 69.30
N ASP A 636 -36.50 -44.27 69.58
CA ASP A 636 -37.61 -44.86 70.32
C ASP A 636 -37.42 -44.62 71.83
N PHE A 637 -37.81 -43.44 72.30
CA PHE A 637 -37.74 -43.04 73.71
C PHE A 637 -39.00 -43.45 74.48
N ASP A 638 -38.81 -44.26 75.53
CA ASP A 638 -39.85 -44.80 76.39
C ASP A 638 -40.78 -43.73 77.00
N ASN A 639 -42.05 -43.75 76.59
CA ASN A 639 -43.23 -43.49 77.43
C ASN A 639 -43.26 -42.22 78.33
N ASP A 640 -42.64 -41.10 77.94
CA ASP A 640 -42.82 -39.80 78.62
C ASP A 640 -43.71 -38.83 77.80
N PRO A 641 -44.91 -38.44 78.27
CA PRO A 641 -45.85 -37.60 77.54
C PRO A 641 -45.53 -36.08 77.55
N LEU A 642 -44.26 -35.68 77.73
CA LEU A 642 -43.85 -34.27 77.89
C LEU A 642 -42.99 -33.69 76.74
N THR A 643 -43.69 -33.31 75.66
CA THR A 643 -43.37 -32.10 74.87
C THR A 643 -41.92 -31.91 74.37
N LEU A 644 -41.35 -32.87 73.65
CA LEU A 644 -40.29 -32.54 72.68
C LEU A 644 -40.89 -31.87 71.43
N PRO A 645 -40.28 -30.81 70.88
CA PRO A 645 -40.81 -30.13 69.71
C PRO A 645 -40.61 -30.99 68.46
N THR A 646 -41.72 -31.44 67.83
CA THR A 646 -41.61 -32.21 66.57
C THR A 646 -40.80 -31.43 65.52
N PRO A 647 -39.93 -32.10 64.76
CA PRO A 647 -39.10 -31.43 63.75
C PRO A 647 -39.99 -30.77 62.70
N LYS A 648 -39.70 -29.49 62.43
CA LYS A 648 -40.54 -28.59 61.65
C LYS A 648 -39.96 -28.43 60.24
N ILE A 649 -40.59 -29.05 59.24
CA ILE A 649 -40.14 -28.96 57.84
C ILE A 649 -40.70 -27.66 57.24
N THR A 650 -39.80 -26.79 56.75
CA THR A 650 -40.15 -25.48 56.17
C THR A 650 -39.62 -25.37 54.75
N TRP A 651 -40.51 -25.03 53.80
CA TRP A 651 -40.17 -24.75 52.40
C TRP A 651 -40.89 -23.49 51.88
N ALA A 652 -40.49 -23.00 50.70
CA ALA A 652 -41.12 -21.84 50.06
C ALA A 652 -42.45 -22.24 49.38
N PRO A 653 -43.53 -21.43 49.44
CA PRO A 653 -44.88 -21.89 49.09
C PRO A 653 -45.17 -22.21 47.62
N ALA A 654 -44.28 -21.87 46.68
CA ALA A 654 -44.63 -21.76 45.26
C ALA A 654 -44.64 -23.09 44.48
N ASN A 655 -43.56 -23.88 44.55
CA ASN A 655 -43.22 -24.88 43.52
C ASN A 655 -42.87 -26.28 44.07
N TYR A 656 -43.28 -26.64 45.30
CA TYR A 656 -42.90 -27.93 45.92
C TYR A 656 -44.07 -28.64 46.61
N VAL A 657 -44.17 -29.94 46.35
CA VAL A 657 -44.94 -30.88 47.18
C VAL A 657 -44.01 -31.60 48.15
N LEU A 658 -44.47 -31.84 49.37
CA LEU A 658 -43.79 -32.72 50.32
C LEU A 658 -44.08 -34.18 49.93
N VAL A 659 -43.03 -34.99 49.83
CA VAL A 659 -43.14 -36.44 49.61
C VAL A 659 -42.50 -37.22 50.75
N GLU A 660 -43.01 -38.41 51.00
CA GLU A 660 -42.54 -39.32 52.05
C GLU A 660 -42.29 -40.75 51.55
N SER A 661 -41.39 -41.44 52.22
CA SER A 661 -41.07 -42.86 51.99
C SER A 661 -40.74 -43.57 53.30
N ASP A 662 -41.01 -44.88 53.33
CA ASP A 662 -40.51 -45.86 54.31
C ASP A 662 -39.10 -46.38 53.97
N ASP A 663 -38.59 -46.07 52.78
CA ASP A 663 -37.35 -46.62 52.20
C ASP A 663 -36.59 -45.55 51.40
N LEU A 664 -35.36 -45.25 51.82
CA LEU A 664 -34.46 -44.27 51.16
C LEU A 664 -33.92 -44.73 49.79
N THR A 665 -33.97 -46.04 49.49
CA THR A 665 -33.39 -46.61 48.26
C THR A 665 -34.33 -46.47 47.05
N LYS A 666 -35.63 -46.22 47.28
CA LYS A 666 -36.61 -45.92 46.23
C LYS A 666 -36.28 -44.59 45.56
N PRO A 667 -36.27 -44.50 44.22
CA PRO A 667 -36.13 -43.21 43.50
C PRO A 667 -37.20 -42.20 43.95
N LEU A 668 -36.84 -40.91 44.05
CA LEU A 668 -37.72 -39.85 44.57
C LEU A 668 -39.08 -39.72 43.83
N ALA A 669 -39.14 -40.14 42.56
CA ALA A 669 -40.39 -40.19 41.79
C ALA A 669 -41.40 -41.23 42.32
N GLN A 670 -40.95 -42.25 43.07
CA GLN A 670 -41.78 -43.29 43.67
C GLN A 670 -42.22 -42.98 45.12
N TRP A 671 -41.79 -41.84 45.68
CA TRP A 671 -42.18 -41.42 47.03
C TRP A 671 -43.62 -40.87 47.03
N THR A 672 -44.38 -41.15 48.09
CA THR A 672 -45.80 -40.79 48.20
C THR A 672 -45.96 -39.30 48.53
N VAL A 673 -46.88 -38.61 47.85
CA VAL A 673 -47.18 -37.19 48.15
C VAL A 673 -47.95 -37.09 49.48
N VAL A 674 -47.47 -36.25 50.40
CA VAL A 674 -48.11 -35.98 51.69
C VAL A 674 -49.30 -35.04 51.45
N ALA A 675 -50.48 -35.63 51.24
CA ALA A 675 -51.70 -34.89 50.90
C ALA A 675 -52.04 -33.82 51.95
N GLY A 676 -52.25 -32.58 51.49
CA GLY A 676 -52.60 -31.44 52.35
C GLY A 676 -51.44 -30.85 53.17
N ALA A 677 -50.19 -31.31 52.98
CA ALA A 677 -49.04 -30.73 53.66
C ALA A 677 -48.82 -29.26 53.25
N THR A 678 -48.74 -28.38 54.24
CA THR A 678 -48.43 -26.95 54.07
C THR A 678 -47.16 -26.60 54.81
N SER A 679 -46.38 -25.63 54.31
CA SER A 679 -45.23 -25.10 55.02
C SER A 679 -45.69 -24.14 56.11
N PRO A 680 -45.35 -24.35 57.40
CA PRO A 680 -44.47 -25.38 57.93
C PRO A 680 -45.19 -26.69 58.33
N TYR A 681 -44.67 -27.83 57.87
CA TYR A 681 -45.20 -29.15 58.21
C TYR A 681 -44.56 -29.71 59.49
N ARG A 682 -45.31 -30.55 60.20
CA ARG A 682 -44.87 -31.33 61.36
C ARG A 682 -45.23 -32.79 61.10
N PRO A 683 -44.26 -33.70 60.88
CA PRO A 683 -44.54 -35.12 60.75
C PRO A 683 -45.18 -35.71 62.01
N THR A 684 -46.14 -36.60 61.81
CA THR A 684 -46.71 -37.46 62.86
C THR A 684 -46.26 -38.89 62.58
N VAL A 685 -45.18 -39.31 63.23
CA VAL A 685 -44.58 -40.64 63.08
C VAL A 685 -44.99 -41.49 64.29
N GLN A 686 -45.22 -42.80 64.09
CA GLN A 686 -45.48 -43.71 65.20
C GLN A 686 -44.17 -44.19 65.84
N PRO A 687 -44.12 -44.43 67.17
CA PRO A 687 -42.99 -45.10 67.82
C PRO A 687 -42.59 -46.39 67.10
N GLY A 688 -41.29 -46.68 67.05
CA GLY A 688 -40.73 -47.79 66.29
C GLY A 688 -40.84 -47.73 64.76
N SER A 689 -41.21 -46.59 64.14
CA SER A 689 -41.30 -46.47 62.67
C SER A 689 -40.37 -45.41 62.06
N GLN A 690 -39.68 -45.74 60.96
CA GLN A 690 -38.89 -44.79 60.18
C GLN A 690 -39.71 -44.18 59.05
N ARG A 691 -39.60 -42.87 58.85
CA ARG A 691 -40.13 -42.16 57.67
C ARG A 691 -39.17 -41.08 57.21
N PHE A 692 -38.95 -41.04 55.90
CA PHE A 692 -38.05 -40.11 55.23
C PHE A 692 -38.88 -39.07 54.47
N TYR A 693 -38.47 -37.80 54.54
CA TYR A 693 -39.19 -36.68 53.93
C TYR A 693 -38.29 -35.93 52.95
N ALA A 694 -38.84 -35.58 51.80
CA ALA A 694 -38.16 -34.82 50.75
C ALA A 694 -39.12 -33.85 50.07
N LEU A 695 -38.57 -32.82 49.43
CA LEU A 695 -39.33 -31.88 48.60
C LEU A 695 -39.19 -32.28 47.14
N ARG A 696 -40.32 -32.43 46.45
CA ARG A 696 -40.36 -32.73 45.01
C ARG A 696 -40.99 -31.53 44.30
N CYS A 697 -40.40 -31.08 43.19
CA CYS A 697 -41.17 -30.31 42.21
C CYS A 697 -42.32 -31.23 41.71
N PRO A 698 -43.56 -30.73 41.51
CA PRO A 698 -44.80 -31.55 41.42
C PRO A 698 -44.74 -32.83 40.56
#